data_AF-A0A8C6HB83-F1
#
_entry.id   AF-A0A8C6HB83-F1
#
_cell.length_a   1.000
_cell.length_b   1.000
_cell.length_c   1.000
_cell.angle_alpha   90.00
_cell.angle_beta   90.00
_cell.angle_gamma   90.00
#
_symmetry.space_group_name_H-M   'P 1'
#
loop_
_entity.id
_entity.type
_entity.pdbx_description
1 polymer ?
#
loop_
_entity_poly.entity_id
_entity_poly.type
_entity_poly.pdbx_seq_one_letter_code
_entity_poly.pdbx_strand_id
1 'polypeptide(L)'
;MMFDTLGKRCCPWRLKPSALLFLFVLCVTCVPLSVCGCGSCRLVLSNPSGTFTSPCYPNDYPNTQSCSWTLRAPAGYIIQITFNDFDIEEAPNCIYDSLSLDNGESQTKFCGATAKGLSFNSSVNEMHVSFSSDFSIQKKGFNASYIRVAVSLRNQKVILPQTLDAYQVSVAKSISIPELKAFTLCFEASKVGNEDDDWTAFSYSDESLTQLLSLEKASNGYFLSISGSRCLLNNALPVKDKEDIFTENLEQLCLVWNNSWGSIGINFKKNYETVPCDSTISAVVPGDGTLLLGSDRDEIASLRGSIYNFRLWNFTMDLKALSNLSCSVSGNVIDWHNDFWSISAQALKAEGNLSCGSYLIQLPAAELTNCSELGTLCQATVSPPSTPPPTVTTNIPVTNRVHKQKNDGIMYRISVVIHNDFNHPEVKVQTKVAEWLNSTFQNWNYTVYVVNISFHQKVGEDRMKVKRDIMDDDKRLVLWALLVYNATNNVSLNEEKIKQKLMTNNASLEDGLRLCEVDVNQLGMCSALEDPDGFSWPATLPSVYKQPCPNKPGSFMTRACLSNGTSTFWGPVDTSNCSRQSNEVANEILNQTGGGQNLTSANINSIVEKVKRIVNKEENIDITLGSTLMNIFSNILSSSDSDLLESSTEALKTIDELAFKIDLNSTPHVNIETQNLALGVSSLIPGTNAPSNFSIGLPSNNESYFQMDFENGQADPLASVILPPNLLENLSPEDSELVRRAQFTFFNKTGLFQDVGSQRKVLVSYVMACSIGNITIQNLKDPVQIKIKHTRTQEVHHPICAFWDMNKNKSFGGWNTSGCVAHSDLDAGETICLCSHFTHFGVLMDLPRSASQIDGRNTKVLTFITYIGCGISAIFSAATLLTYVAFEKLRRDYPSKILMNLSSALLFLNLIFLLDGWITSFGVAGLCTAVAALLHFFLLATFTWMGLEAIHMYIALVKVFNTYIHRYILKFCIIGWGLPALVVSIILVSRRQNEVYGKESYGKDQDDEFCWIQDPVVFYVSCAGYFGVMFFLNVAMFIVVMVQICGRNGKRSNRTLREEVLRNLRSVVSLTFLLGMTWGFAFFAWGPLNIPFMYLFSIFNSLQGLFIFIFHCAMKENVQKQWRRHLCCGRFRLADNSDWSKTATNIIKKSSDNLGKSLSSSSIGSNSTYLTSKSKSSSTTYFKRNSHSDNFS
;
A
#
# COMPACT_ATOMS: atom_id res chain seq x y z
N MET A 1 -74.96 -6.74 19.79
CA MET A 1 -74.28 -5.61 19.14
C MET A 1 -72.95 -6.12 18.58
N MET A 2 -72.53 -5.97 17.31
CA MET A 2 -72.64 -4.89 16.30
C MET A 2 -71.83 -3.62 16.63
N PHE A 3 -70.75 -3.44 15.86
CA PHE A 3 -70.06 -2.17 15.50
C PHE A 3 -69.46 -1.33 16.68
N ASP A 4 -68.44 -0.47 16.49
CA ASP A 4 -67.86 0.08 15.24
C ASP A 4 -66.35 0.44 15.35
N THR A 5 -65.78 0.90 14.21
CA THR A 5 -64.42 1.50 13.99
C THR A 5 -63.22 0.54 13.90
N LEU A 6 -62.19 0.77 13.06
CA LEU A 6 -61.96 1.81 12.03
C LEU A 6 -61.93 1.23 10.60
N GLY A 7 -62.21 2.07 9.60
CA GLY A 7 -62.23 1.67 8.18
C GLY A 7 -61.21 2.38 7.28
N LYS A 8 -60.46 1.57 6.52
CA LYS A 8 -59.96 1.81 5.13
C LYS A 8 -59.27 3.15 4.81
N ARG A 9 -57.94 3.09 4.63
CA ARG A 9 -57.26 3.67 3.44
C ARG A 9 -56.22 2.69 2.91
N CYS A 10 -56.51 2.04 1.77
CA CYS A 10 -55.53 1.24 1.02
C CYS A 10 -55.29 1.88 -0.35
N CYS A 11 -54.11 2.47 -0.54
CA CYS A 11 -53.67 2.96 -1.86
C CYS A 11 -53.01 1.83 -2.68
N PRO A 12 -53.22 1.78 -4.01
CA PRO A 12 -52.75 0.67 -4.84
C PRO A 12 -51.27 0.82 -5.24
N TRP A 13 -50.38 0.06 -4.59
CA TRP A 13 -48.97 -0.01 -4.96
C TRP A 13 -48.74 -0.68 -6.33
N ARG A 14 -48.72 0.13 -7.40
CA ARG A 14 -48.24 -0.27 -8.73
C ARG A 14 -46.72 -0.37 -8.76
N LEU A 15 -46.15 -1.43 -8.19
CA LEU A 15 -44.72 -1.72 -8.29
C LEU A 15 -44.33 -1.89 -9.78
N LYS A 16 -43.46 -1.01 -10.29
CA LYS A 16 -42.90 -1.12 -11.66
C LYS A 16 -41.68 -2.04 -11.63
N PRO A 17 -41.56 -3.06 -12.51
CA PRO A 17 -40.37 -3.93 -12.56
C PRO A 17 -39.04 -3.20 -12.76
N SER A 18 -39.07 -2.02 -13.38
CA SER A 18 -37.89 -1.17 -13.56
C SER A 18 -37.26 -0.70 -12.25
N ALA A 19 -38.03 -0.56 -11.16
CA ALA A 19 -37.50 -0.13 -9.85
C ALA A 19 -36.68 -1.24 -9.17
N LEU A 20 -37.12 -2.49 -9.29
CA LEU A 20 -36.37 -3.66 -8.83
C LEU A 20 -35.08 -3.86 -9.65
N LEU A 21 -35.14 -3.62 -10.97
CA LEU A 21 -33.95 -3.67 -11.81
C LEU A 21 -32.97 -2.53 -11.49
N PHE A 22 -33.47 -1.32 -11.20
CA PHE A 22 -32.63 -0.20 -10.73
C PHE A 22 -31.99 -0.48 -9.38
N LEU A 23 -32.73 -1.05 -8.41
CA LEU A 23 -32.19 -1.47 -7.12
C LEU A 23 -31.11 -2.56 -7.28
N PHE A 24 -31.31 -3.52 -8.20
CA PHE A 24 -30.31 -4.54 -8.48
C PHE A 24 -29.04 -3.95 -9.11
N VAL A 25 -29.18 -3.01 -10.05
CA VAL A 25 -28.04 -2.27 -10.62
C VAL A 25 -27.34 -1.43 -9.54
N LEU A 26 -28.07 -0.68 -8.71
CA LEU A 26 -27.51 0.10 -7.60
C LEU A 26 -26.77 -0.79 -6.59
N CYS A 27 -27.31 -1.96 -6.21
CA CYS A 27 -26.58 -2.89 -5.34
C CYS A 27 -25.31 -3.47 -5.97
N VAL A 28 -25.25 -3.59 -7.31
CA VAL A 28 -24.04 -4.06 -8.02
C VAL A 28 -23.04 -2.93 -8.30
N THR A 29 -23.48 -1.68 -8.44
CA THR A 29 -22.58 -0.52 -8.67
C THR A 29 -22.19 0.24 -7.40
N CYS A 30 -22.92 0.07 -6.30
CA CYS A 30 -22.64 0.72 -5.01
C CYS A 30 -21.98 -0.23 -3.99
N VAL A 31 -21.07 -1.08 -4.47
CA VAL A 31 -19.97 -1.60 -3.67
C VAL A 31 -18.65 -1.04 -4.22
N PRO A 32 -18.33 0.24 -3.95
CA PRO A 32 -16.93 0.59 -3.73
C PRO A 32 -16.43 -0.23 -2.51
N LEU A 33 -15.12 -0.47 -2.44
CA LEU A 33 -14.54 -1.22 -1.33
C LEU A 33 -14.50 -0.37 -0.05
N SER A 34 -15.64 -0.27 0.66
CA SER A 34 -15.72 0.34 2.00
C SER A 34 -15.21 -0.60 3.09
N VAL A 35 -14.03 -1.18 2.88
CA VAL A 35 -13.19 -1.61 4.00
C VAL A 35 -12.68 -0.31 4.64
N CYS A 36 -13.06 -0.06 5.89
CA CYS A 36 -12.60 1.12 6.61
C CYS A 36 -11.17 0.91 7.12
N GLY A 37 -10.21 0.89 6.18
CA GLY A 37 -8.79 0.97 6.51
C GLY A 37 -8.47 2.35 7.07
N CYS A 38 -7.53 2.43 8.02
CA CYS A 38 -7.01 3.72 8.46
C CYS A 38 -6.45 4.51 7.25
N GLY A 39 -6.77 5.80 7.19
CA GLY A 39 -6.72 6.57 5.94
C GLY A 39 -5.33 6.73 5.33
N SER A 40 -5.30 7.05 4.03
CA SER A 40 -4.06 7.33 3.29
C SER A 40 -3.27 8.46 3.95
N CYS A 41 -2.17 8.11 4.63
CA CYS A 41 -1.30 9.05 5.34
C CYS A 41 -0.20 9.65 4.45
N ARG A 42 -0.39 9.64 3.12
CA ARG A 42 0.42 10.40 2.15
C ARG A 42 -0.46 11.45 1.48
N LEU A 43 -0.26 12.72 1.83
CA LEU A 43 -1.17 13.83 1.49
C LEU A 43 -0.40 15.12 1.18
N VAL A 44 -0.94 15.93 0.27
CA VAL A 44 -0.53 17.34 0.09
C VAL A 44 -1.64 18.24 0.62
N LEU A 45 -1.28 19.17 1.51
CA LEU A 45 -2.22 20.00 2.26
C LEU A 45 -1.94 21.48 1.99
N SER A 46 -2.84 22.11 1.23
CA SER A 46 -2.65 23.47 0.68
C SER A 46 -3.74 24.47 1.08
N ASN A 47 -4.50 24.19 2.13
CA ASN A 47 -5.53 25.10 2.65
C ASN A 47 -4.88 26.22 3.50
N PRO A 48 -5.58 27.34 3.75
CA PRO A 48 -5.07 28.41 4.64
C PRO A 48 -4.76 27.92 6.06
N SER A 49 -5.50 26.91 6.51
CA SER A 49 -5.31 26.19 7.76
C SER A 49 -5.96 24.80 7.67
N GLY A 50 -5.62 23.92 8.61
CA GLY A 50 -6.27 22.62 8.75
C GLY A 50 -5.68 21.78 9.88
N THR A 51 -6.15 20.52 9.98
CA THR A 51 -5.64 19.51 10.92
C THR A 51 -5.35 18.20 10.19
N PHE A 52 -4.43 17.41 10.73
CA PHE A 52 -4.15 16.05 10.32
C PHE A 52 -3.61 15.23 11.51
N THR A 53 -3.72 13.91 11.43
CA THR A 53 -3.35 13.00 12.53
C THR A 53 -2.48 11.87 12.02
N SER A 54 -1.83 11.14 12.94
CA SER A 54 -1.35 9.79 12.66
C SER A 54 -2.50 8.86 12.19
N PRO A 55 -2.19 7.74 11.52
CA PRO A 55 -3.20 6.71 11.22
C PRO A 55 -3.90 6.23 12.49
N CYS A 56 -5.18 5.89 12.37
CA CYS A 56 -6.03 5.33 13.44
C CYS A 56 -6.29 6.20 14.69
N TYR A 57 -5.65 7.36 14.83
CA TYR A 57 -5.86 8.32 15.94
C TYR A 57 -7.36 8.62 16.17
N PRO A 58 -7.86 8.63 17.42
CA PRO A 58 -7.13 8.65 18.70
C PRO A 58 -6.80 7.25 19.28
N ASN A 59 -7.02 6.17 18.52
CA ASN A 59 -6.46 4.86 18.87
C ASN A 59 -4.99 4.80 18.42
N ASP A 60 -4.26 3.80 18.91
CA ASP A 60 -2.84 3.65 18.60
C ASP A 60 -2.57 3.47 17.09
N TYR A 61 -1.46 4.03 16.61
CA TYR A 61 -1.06 3.88 15.21
C TYR A 61 -0.56 2.45 14.92
N PRO A 62 -0.71 1.93 13.69
CA PRO A 62 -0.14 0.63 13.33
C PRO A 62 1.39 0.66 13.25
N ASN A 63 1.99 -0.51 13.17
CA ASN A 63 3.43 -0.68 12.98
C ASN A 63 3.82 -0.42 11.52
N THR A 64 5.12 -0.23 11.28
CA THR A 64 5.75 -0.12 9.94
C THR A 64 5.17 0.98 9.04
N GLN A 65 4.62 2.05 9.63
CA GLN A 65 4.02 3.14 8.87
C GLN A 65 5.10 3.98 8.18
N SER A 66 4.79 4.46 6.97
CA SER A 66 5.66 5.34 6.18
C SER A 66 4.83 6.49 5.61
N CYS A 67 4.44 7.39 6.51
CA CYS A 67 3.51 8.47 6.27
C CYS A 67 4.24 9.78 5.95
N SER A 68 3.64 10.62 5.10
CA SER A 68 4.23 11.89 4.69
C SER A 68 3.16 12.92 4.33
N TRP A 69 3.12 14.02 5.08
CA TRP A 69 2.26 15.17 4.82
C TRP A 69 3.11 16.33 4.35
N THR A 70 2.85 16.77 3.12
CA THR A 70 3.49 17.95 2.53
C THR A 70 2.54 19.12 2.69
N LEU A 71 2.86 20.03 3.61
CA LEU A 71 2.13 21.27 3.83
C LEU A 71 2.67 22.30 2.81
N ARG A 72 1.80 22.96 2.04
CA ARG A 72 2.22 23.89 0.97
C ARG A 72 1.43 25.19 0.99
N ALA A 73 2.14 26.30 1.20
CA ALA A 73 1.62 27.66 1.15
C ALA A 73 1.99 28.34 -0.19
N PRO A 74 1.25 29.39 -0.61
CA PRO A 74 1.69 30.26 -1.70
C PRO A 74 2.91 31.11 -1.30
N ALA A 75 3.65 31.62 -2.30
CA ALA A 75 4.77 32.51 -2.07
C ALA A 75 4.39 33.74 -1.23
N GLY A 76 5.30 34.21 -0.37
CA GLY A 76 5.05 35.25 0.63
C GLY A 76 4.49 34.74 1.96
N TYR A 77 4.15 33.45 2.06
CA TYR A 77 3.72 32.80 3.30
C TYR A 77 4.66 31.67 3.70
N ILE A 78 4.90 31.53 4.99
CA ILE A 78 5.46 30.34 5.63
C ILE A 78 4.31 29.55 6.29
N ILE A 79 4.63 28.34 6.76
CA ILE A 79 3.71 27.43 7.44
C ILE A 79 4.14 27.32 8.91
N GLN A 80 3.17 27.52 9.80
CA GLN A 80 3.30 27.20 11.22
C GLN A 80 2.51 25.91 11.50
N ILE A 81 3.16 24.93 12.12
CA ILE A 81 2.56 23.69 12.61
C ILE A 81 2.54 23.69 14.14
N THR A 82 1.49 23.13 14.74
CA THR A 82 1.32 22.97 16.20
C THR A 82 0.86 21.54 16.50
N PHE A 83 1.56 20.85 17.41
CA PHE A 83 1.20 19.50 17.84
C PHE A 83 0.29 19.57 19.07
N ASN A 84 -1.02 19.49 18.86
CA ASN A 84 -2.04 19.63 19.91
C ASN A 84 -2.08 18.41 20.85
N ASP A 85 -1.77 17.23 20.30
CA ASP A 85 -1.45 16.03 21.06
C ASP A 85 -0.34 15.25 20.34
N PHE A 86 0.55 14.62 21.10
CA PHE A 86 1.71 13.88 20.59
C PHE A 86 2.19 12.88 21.65
N ASP A 87 2.19 11.61 21.30
CA ASP A 87 2.61 10.46 22.10
C ASP A 87 2.95 9.32 21.14
N ILE A 88 4.24 9.19 20.79
CA ILE A 88 4.80 8.08 20.00
C ILE A 88 5.88 7.35 20.82
N GLU A 89 6.41 6.21 20.39
CA GLU A 89 7.41 5.51 21.21
C GLU A 89 8.63 6.41 21.52
N GLU A 90 9.19 6.26 22.73
CA GLU A 90 10.34 7.03 23.19
C GLU A 90 11.62 6.19 23.11
N ALA A 91 12.61 6.67 22.36
CA ALA A 91 13.89 5.99 22.17
C ALA A 91 15.05 7.01 22.07
N PRO A 92 16.26 6.69 22.53
CA PRO A 92 17.43 7.55 22.34
C PRO A 92 17.62 7.90 20.87
N ASN A 93 17.76 9.19 20.54
CA ASN A 93 17.83 9.73 19.17
C ASN A 93 16.63 9.41 18.26
N CYS A 94 15.49 8.98 18.81
CA CYS A 94 14.30 8.58 18.06
C CYS A 94 14.60 7.53 16.97
N ILE A 95 15.19 6.40 17.40
CA ILE A 95 15.63 5.29 16.53
C ILE A 95 14.55 4.25 16.22
N TYR A 96 13.53 4.13 17.06
CA TYR A 96 12.34 3.30 16.81
C TYR A 96 11.31 4.17 16.05
N ASP A 97 10.17 4.47 16.66
CA ASP A 97 9.25 5.47 16.11
C ASP A 97 9.89 6.87 16.05
N SER A 98 9.63 7.59 14.95
CA SER A 98 10.02 9.00 14.84
C SER A 98 9.11 9.80 13.91
N LEU A 99 8.73 11.00 14.35
CA LEU A 99 8.26 12.04 13.47
C LEU A 99 9.45 12.92 13.08
N SER A 100 9.79 12.93 11.79
CA SER A 100 10.72 13.87 11.19
C SER A 100 9.95 15.10 10.70
N LEU A 101 10.35 16.28 11.13
CA LEU A 101 9.87 17.56 10.63
C LEU A 101 11.01 18.25 9.86
N ASP A 102 10.85 18.36 8.55
CA ASP A 102 11.69 19.19 7.69
C ASP A 102 10.99 20.54 7.46
N ASN A 103 11.66 21.61 7.91
CA ASN A 103 11.17 22.98 7.84
C ASN A 103 11.76 23.78 6.64
N GLY A 104 12.54 23.13 5.77
CA GLY A 104 13.23 23.72 4.62
C GLY A 104 14.65 24.22 4.90
N GLU A 105 15.11 24.14 6.15
CA GLU A 105 16.46 24.54 6.60
C GLU A 105 17.11 23.48 7.50
N SER A 106 16.29 22.74 8.25
CA SER A 106 16.71 21.69 9.18
C SER A 106 15.67 20.56 9.23
N GLN A 107 16.15 19.32 9.29
CA GLN A 107 15.32 18.16 9.60
C GLN A 107 15.48 17.81 11.08
N THR A 108 14.42 17.97 11.85
CA THR A 108 14.35 17.66 13.28
C THR A 108 13.57 16.36 13.51
N LYS A 109 13.93 15.58 14.53
CA LYS A 109 13.23 14.34 14.91
C LYS A 109 12.61 14.47 16.29
N PHE A 110 11.40 13.92 16.44
CA PHE A 110 10.65 13.86 17.69
C PHE A 110 10.17 12.43 17.96
N CYS A 111 10.13 12.08 19.24
CA CYS A 111 9.69 10.79 19.79
C CYS A 111 9.14 10.96 21.22
N GLY A 112 8.56 9.92 21.83
CA GLY A 112 7.92 10.05 23.14
C GLY A 112 6.81 11.11 23.14
N ALA A 113 6.77 11.92 24.20
CA ALA A 113 5.91 13.11 24.29
C ALA A 113 6.61 14.43 23.85
N THR A 114 7.81 14.38 23.28
CA THR A 114 8.70 15.56 23.14
C THR A 114 8.15 16.73 22.33
N ALA A 115 7.30 16.48 21.32
CA ALA A 115 6.69 17.55 20.52
C ALA A 115 5.36 18.09 21.09
N LYS A 116 4.84 17.54 22.18
CA LYS A 116 3.49 17.82 22.69
C LYS A 116 3.34 19.29 23.13
N GLY A 117 2.44 20.02 22.48
CA GLY A 117 2.21 21.44 22.70
C GLY A 117 3.24 22.37 22.02
N LEU A 118 4.25 21.83 21.34
CA LEU A 118 5.21 22.64 20.59
C LEU A 118 4.63 23.14 19.26
N SER A 119 5.18 24.26 18.79
CA SER A 119 4.88 24.83 17.48
C SER A 119 6.15 25.19 16.74
N PHE A 120 6.17 24.95 15.43
CA PHE A 120 7.33 25.13 14.57
C PHE A 120 6.97 25.90 13.30
N ASN A 121 7.91 26.70 12.80
CA ASN A 121 7.77 27.48 11.57
C ASN A 121 8.69 26.92 10.47
N SER A 122 8.25 27.00 9.22
CA SER A 122 9.08 26.75 8.05
C SER A 122 9.89 27.99 7.65
N SER A 123 11.06 27.75 7.07
CA SER A 123 11.93 28.77 6.48
C SER A 123 11.56 29.07 5.02
N VAL A 124 10.76 28.20 4.38
CA VAL A 124 10.22 28.33 3.02
C VAL A 124 8.69 28.14 3.00
N ASN A 125 8.05 28.30 1.83
CA ASN A 125 6.58 28.17 1.70
C ASN A 125 6.07 26.71 1.62
N GLU A 126 6.89 25.74 2.03
CA GLU A 126 6.62 24.30 2.02
C GLU A 126 7.26 23.65 3.25
N MET A 127 6.63 22.62 3.81
CA MET A 127 7.07 21.93 5.02
C MET A 127 6.71 20.45 4.90
N HIS A 128 7.68 19.57 5.15
CA HIS A 128 7.48 18.12 5.04
C HIS A 128 7.47 17.47 6.42
N VAL A 129 6.34 16.83 6.74
CA VAL A 129 6.14 16.07 7.97
C VAL A 129 6.15 14.60 7.61
N SER A 130 7.14 13.83 8.07
CA SER A 130 7.25 12.41 7.77
C SER A 130 7.24 11.59 9.05
N PHE A 131 6.30 10.66 9.18
CA PHE A 131 6.19 9.77 10.34
C PHE A 131 6.56 8.34 9.93
N SER A 132 7.50 7.78 10.68
CA SER A 132 7.88 6.37 10.60
C SER A 132 7.52 5.70 11.93
N SER A 133 6.86 4.54 11.87
CA SER A 133 6.80 3.62 13.01
C SER A 133 7.60 2.36 12.75
N ASP A 134 8.14 1.77 13.81
CA ASP A 134 8.94 0.54 13.79
C ASP A 134 8.04 -0.71 13.77
N PHE A 135 8.57 -1.92 13.96
CA PHE A 135 7.76 -3.15 13.95
C PHE A 135 6.95 -3.37 15.24
N SER A 136 7.10 -2.55 16.29
CA SER A 136 6.62 -2.84 17.64
C SER A 136 5.98 -1.64 18.38
N ILE A 137 6.09 -1.62 19.71
CA ILE A 137 5.48 -0.78 20.76
C ILE A 137 4.70 0.47 20.26
N GLN A 138 3.43 0.27 19.93
CA GLN A 138 2.52 1.33 19.51
C GLN A 138 2.20 2.30 20.66
N LYS A 139 1.86 3.54 20.30
CA LYS A 139 1.26 4.57 21.16
C LYS A 139 0.12 5.28 20.43
N LYS A 140 -0.53 6.22 21.13
CA LYS A 140 -1.69 6.98 20.66
C LYS A 140 -1.46 7.75 19.35
N GLY A 141 -0.23 8.20 19.10
CA GLY A 141 0.12 8.99 17.93
C GLY A 141 0.00 10.50 18.16
N PHE A 142 -0.41 11.24 17.13
CA PHE A 142 -0.44 12.69 17.18
C PHE A 142 -1.60 13.33 16.42
N ASN A 143 -1.92 14.56 16.83
CA ASN A 143 -2.91 15.43 16.21
C ASN A 143 -2.30 16.83 16.01
N ALA A 144 -1.95 17.13 14.76
CA ALA A 144 -1.32 18.39 14.37
C ALA A 144 -2.32 19.34 13.69
N SER A 145 -2.24 20.61 14.03
CA SER A 145 -2.86 21.72 13.28
C SER A 145 -1.80 22.50 12.53
N TYR A 146 -2.16 23.04 11.37
CA TYR A 146 -1.29 23.94 10.62
C TYR A 146 -2.05 25.20 10.19
N ILE A 147 -1.33 26.32 10.10
CA ILE A 147 -1.80 27.58 9.55
C ILE A 147 -0.71 28.17 8.63
N ARG A 148 -1.11 28.89 7.58
CA ARG A 148 -0.16 29.75 6.86
C ARG A 148 0.00 31.09 7.57
N VAL A 149 1.23 31.56 7.73
CA VAL A 149 1.58 32.85 8.33
C VAL A 149 2.29 33.68 7.26
N ALA A 150 1.91 34.94 7.09
CA ALA A 150 2.61 35.82 6.14
C ALA A 150 4.03 36.09 6.64
N VAL A 151 5.03 36.04 5.75
CA VAL A 151 6.39 36.45 6.09
C VAL A 151 6.35 37.92 6.52
N SER A 152 7.07 38.29 7.59
CA SER A 152 7.11 39.69 8.01
C SER A 152 7.87 40.52 6.98
N LEU A 153 7.30 41.65 6.55
CA LEU A 153 7.95 42.64 5.68
C LEU A 153 9.32 43.09 6.19
N ARG A 154 9.59 43.00 7.50
CA ARG A 154 10.90 43.29 8.11
C ARG A 154 12.01 42.32 7.69
N ASN A 155 11.67 41.15 7.15
CA ASN A 155 12.62 40.18 6.59
C ASN A 155 12.68 40.23 5.05
N GLN A 156 12.08 41.25 4.42
CA GLN A 156 11.95 41.36 2.97
C GLN A 156 12.24 42.79 2.49
N LYS A 157 12.95 42.92 1.37
CA LYS A 157 13.04 44.17 0.61
C LYS A 157 12.09 44.14 -0.59
N VAL A 158 11.67 45.32 -1.03
CA VAL A 158 10.77 45.52 -2.17
C VAL A 158 11.60 45.92 -3.39
N ILE A 159 11.46 45.18 -4.49
CA ILE A 159 12.00 45.53 -5.80
C ILE A 159 10.99 46.44 -6.51
N LEU A 160 11.43 47.62 -6.95
CA LEU A 160 10.52 48.63 -7.50
C LEU A 160 10.12 48.32 -8.96
N PRO A 161 8.83 48.51 -9.33
CA PRO A 161 8.35 48.24 -10.69
C PRO A 161 8.92 49.25 -11.68
N GLN A 162 9.53 48.78 -12.76
CA GLN A 162 10.11 49.64 -13.81
C GLN A 162 9.08 50.19 -14.80
N THR A 163 7.87 49.62 -14.81
CA THR A 163 6.71 50.02 -15.63
C THR A 163 5.44 49.84 -14.81
N LEU A 164 4.49 50.77 -14.89
CA LEU A 164 3.25 50.74 -14.10
C LEU A 164 2.39 49.48 -14.34
N ASP A 165 2.44 48.91 -15.54
CA ASP A 165 1.75 47.65 -15.91
C ASP A 165 2.23 46.39 -15.15
N ALA A 166 3.40 46.42 -14.49
CA ALA A 166 4.00 45.21 -13.92
C ALA A 166 3.35 44.80 -12.59
N TYR A 167 3.37 45.71 -11.62
CA TYR A 167 2.69 45.63 -10.33
C TYR A 167 2.80 46.98 -9.61
N GLN A 168 1.83 47.29 -8.75
CA GLN A 168 1.89 48.48 -7.89
C GLN A 168 2.40 48.10 -6.49
N VAL A 169 3.08 49.04 -5.82
CA VAL A 169 3.42 48.94 -4.40
C VAL A 169 2.93 50.20 -3.70
N SER A 170 1.87 50.08 -2.91
CA SER A 170 1.25 51.22 -2.22
C SER A 170 1.08 50.96 -0.72
N VAL A 171 0.80 52.03 0.03
CA VAL A 171 0.18 51.90 1.35
C VAL A 171 -1.18 51.19 1.21
N ALA A 172 -1.56 50.40 2.21
CA ALA A 172 -2.84 49.70 2.23
C ALA A 172 -4.00 50.67 2.43
N LYS A 173 -5.12 50.45 1.71
CA LYS A 173 -6.33 51.30 1.76
C LYS A 173 -7.04 51.35 3.13
N SER A 174 -6.55 50.59 4.11
CA SER A 174 -6.95 50.62 5.51
C SER A 174 -6.22 51.69 6.34
N ILE A 175 -5.17 52.32 5.80
CA ILE A 175 -4.37 53.35 6.47
C ILE A 175 -4.66 54.71 5.83
N SER A 176 -5.24 55.63 6.59
CA SER A 176 -5.38 57.06 6.23
C SER A 176 -4.12 57.83 6.67
N ILE A 177 -3.45 58.50 5.73
CA ILE A 177 -2.33 59.38 6.02
C ILE A 177 -2.89 60.75 6.48
N PRO A 178 -2.54 61.26 7.68
CA PRO A 178 -3.05 62.53 8.17
C PRO A 178 -2.35 63.71 7.49
N GLU A 179 -2.95 64.90 7.59
CA GLU A 179 -2.33 66.16 7.17
C GLU A 179 -0.97 66.38 7.85
N LEU A 180 0.10 66.56 7.05
CA LEU A 180 1.46 66.74 7.55
C LEU A 180 1.91 68.20 7.46
N LYS A 181 2.20 68.79 8.63
CA LYS A 181 2.87 70.10 8.80
C LYS A 181 4.35 69.96 9.18
N ALA A 182 4.71 68.76 9.62
CA ALA A 182 6.07 68.30 9.86
C ALA A 182 6.11 66.77 9.65
N PHE A 183 7.26 66.24 9.26
CA PHE A 183 7.47 64.79 9.22
C PHE A 183 8.93 64.41 9.46
N THR A 184 9.11 63.14 9.84
CA THR A 184 10.36 62.40 9.68
C THR A 184 10.05 61.19 8.81
N LEU A 185 10.78 61.00 7.73
CA LEU A 185 10.66 59.86 6.84
C LEU A 185 12.02 59.16 6.77
N CYS A 186 12.08 57.86 7.01
CA CYS A 186 13.30 57.07 6.91
C CYS A 186 13.08 55.82 6.05
N PHE A 187 14.02 55.50 5.19
CA PHE A 187 14.07 54.23 4.46
C PHE A 187 15.52 53.87 4.10
N GLU A 188 15.71 52.63 3.65
CA GLU A 188 16.96 52.17 3.04
C GLU A 188 16.70 51.87 1.56
N ALA A 189 17.61 52.28 0.68
CA ALA A 189 17.50 52.03 -0.75
C ALA A 189 18.82 51.59 -1.37
N SER A 190 18.72 50.97 -2.54
CA SER A 190 19.81 50.37 -3.31
C SER A 190 19.50 50.51 -4.81
N LYS A 191 20.53 50.69 -5.64
CA LYS A 191 20.44 50.82 -7.10
C LYS A 191 21.20 49.68 -7.79
N VAL A 192 20.68 49.22 -8.93
CA VAL A 192 21.27 48.16 -9.76
C VAL A 192 21.59 48.72 -11.15
N GLY A 193 22.87 48.80 -11.47
CA GLY A 193 23.38 49.29 -12.77
C GLY A 193 23.91 50.73 -12.72
N ASN A 194 24.87 51.00 -13.62
CA ASN A 194 25.64 52.25 -13.69
C ASN A 194 25.03 53.29 -14.65
N GLU A 195 23.78 53.11 -15.05
CA GLU A 195 23.07 54.01 -15.97
C GLU A 195 22.58 55.24 -15.18
N ASP A 196 22.87 56.45 -15.68
CA ASP A 196 22.70 57.71 -14.93
C ASP A 196 21.30 58.32 -15.07
N ASP A 197 20.29 57.46 -15.18
CA ASP A 197 18.91 57.82 -15.51
C ASP A 197 18.22 58.67 -14.42
N ASP A 198 17.21 59.44 -14.85
CA ASP A 198 16.24 60.14 -13.99
C ASP A 198 15.29 59.12 -13.34
N TRP A 199 14.98 59.28 -12.05
CA TRP A 199 14.13 58.31 -11.32
C TRP A 199 13.32 58.91 -10.16
N THR A 200 12.24 58.24 -9.77
CA THR A 200 11.46 58.51 -8.54
C THR A 200 11.59 57.33 -7.57
N ALA A 201 11.88 57.62 -6.29
CA ALA A 201 11.98 56.59 -5.25
C ALA A 201 10.64 56.29 -4.57
N PHE A 202 9.83 57.33 -4.36
CA PHE A 202 8.46 57.25 -3.87
C PHE A 202 7.68 58.50 -4.27
N SER A 203 6.37 58.38 -4.39
CA SER A 203 5.46 59.51 -4.58
C SER A 203 4.18 59.36 -3.74
N TYR A 204 3.68 60.49 -3.25
CA TYR A 204 2.43 60.64 -2.53
C TYR A 204 1.55 61.62 -3.30
N SER A 205 0.40 61.17 -3.75
CA SER A 205 -0.47 61.90 -4.68
C SER A 205 -1.93 61.85 -4.25
N ASP A 206 -2.70 62.90 -4.55
CA ASP A 206 -4.14 62.97 -4.24
C ASP A 206 -5.00 62.15 -5.22
N GLU A 207 -6.34 62.17 -5.06
CA GLU A 207 -7.27 61.51 -5.99
C GLU A 207 -7.16 62.02 -7.45
N SER A 208 -6.65 63.24 -7.67
CA SER A 208 -6.41 63.80 -9.00
C SER A 208 -4.99 63.57 -9.57
N LEU A 209 -4.19 62.72 -8.91
CA LEU A 209 -2.80 62.39 -9.27
C LEU A 209 -1.84 63.61 -9.28
N THR A 210 -2.17 64.65 -8.51
CA THR A 210 -1.22 65.72 -8.20
C THR A 210 -0.28 65.27 -7.09
N GLN A 211 1.01 65.42 -7.35
CA GLN A 211 2.11 64.84 -6.57
C GLN A 211 2.46 65.78 -5.42
N LEU A 212 1.97 65.44 -4.23
CA LEU A 212 2.01 66.26 -3.00
C LEU A 212 3.31 66.09 -2.21
N LEU A 213 3.97 64.93 -2.29
CA LEU A 213 5.29 64.68 -1.68
C LEU A 213 6.04 63.60 -2.48
N SER A 214 7.27 63.85 -2.92
CA SER A 214 8.08 62.86 -3.66
C SER A 214 9.58 63.12 -3.58
N LEU A 215 10.37 62.04 -3.63
CA LEU A 215 11.83 62.11 -3.83
C LEU A 215 12.19 61.67 -5.24
N GLU A 216 12.81 62.58 -5.97
CA GLU A 216 13.17 62.45 -7.39
C GLU A 216 14.66 62.69 -7.60
N LYS A 217 15.23 62.05 -8.62
CA LYS A 217 16.49 62.42 -9.24
C LYS A 217 16.20 62.86 -10.67
N ALA A 218 16.77 63.99 -11.07
CA ALA A 218 16.83 64.43 -12.46
C ALA A 218 18.29 64.75 -12.85
N SER A 219 18.56 64.90 -14.15
CA SER A 219 19.88 65.25 -14.71
C SER A 219 20.58 66.49 -14.13
N ASN A 220 19.88 67.33 -13.37
CA ASN A 220 20.41 68.50 -12.66
C ASN A 220 20.49 68.35 -11.12
N GLY A 221 20.09 67.21 -10.54
CA GLY A 221 20.23 66.92 -9.11
C GLY A 221 19.13 66.06 -8.50
N TYR A 222 19.19 65.94 -7.17
CA TYR A 222 18.19 65.28 -6.35
C TYR A 222 17.20 66.31 -5.81
N PHE A 223 15.91 65.98 -5.83
CA PHE A 223 14.83 66.90 -5.48
C PHE A 223 13.83 66.27 -4.50
N LEU A 224 13.46 67.02 -3.47
CA LEU A 224 12.27 66.74 -2.67
C LEU A 224 11.14 67.69 -3.11
N SER A 225 10.06 67.16 -3.66
CA SER A 225 8.84 67.92 -3.91
C SER A 225 7.98 67.91 -2.65
N ILE A 226 7.50 69.08 -2.20
CA ILE A 226 6.58 69.23 -1.07
C ILE A 226 5.49 70.24 -1.46
N SER A 227 4.24 69.75 -1.60
CA SER A 227 3.05 70.55 -1.91
C SER A 227 3.23 71.52 -3.09
N GLY A 228 3.87 71.03 -4.16
CA GLY A 228 4.20 71.80 -5.38
C GLY A 228 5.54 72.55 -5.35
N SER A 229 6.20 72.70 -4.20
CA SER A 229 7.53 73.31 -4.08
C SER A 229 8.64 72.27 -4.21
N ARG A 230 9.51 72.42 -5.22
CA ARG A 230 10.60 71.48 -5.53
C ARG A 230 11.95 71.97 -4.97
N CYS A 231 12.49 71.27 -3.98
CA CYS A 231 13.71 71.63 -3.24
C CYS A 231 14.93 70.84 -3.72
N LEU A 232 16.02 71.51 -4.14
CA LEU A 232 17.27 70.89 -4.59
C LEU A 232 18.13 70.42 -3.40
N LEU A 233 18.48 69.13 -3.34
CA LEU A 233 19.13 68.52 -2.17
C LEU A 233 20.66 68.37 -2.27
N ASN A 234 21.25 68.65 -3.44
CA ASN A 234 22.64 68.30 -3.78
C ASN A 234 23.70 68.73 -2.75
N ASN A 235 23.48 69.85 -2.05
CA ASN A 235 24.47 70.39 -1.09
C ASN A 235 24.66 69.51 0.16
N ALA A 236 23.69 68.65 0.49
CA ALA A 236 23.69 67.80 1.70
C ALA A 236 23.76 66.29 1.37
N LEU A 237 24.05 65.96 0.11
CA LEU A 237 24.25 64.59 -0.37
C LEU A 237 25.64 64.50 -0.99
N PRO A 238 26.39 63.38 -0.82
CA PRO A 238 27.75 63.24 -1.32
C PRO A 238 27.77 62.90 -2.81
N VAL A 239 27.21 63.80 -3.63
CA VAL A 239 27.13 63.66 -5.09
C VAL A 239 28.52 63.81 -5.70
N LYS A 240 28.88 62.91 -6.61
CA LYS A 240 30.04 63.02 -7.50
C LYS A 240 29.57 62.96 -8.96
N ASP A 241 30.39 63.45 -9.88
CA ASP A 241 30.11 63.35 -11.31
C ASP A 241 29.92 61.88 -11.74
N LYS A 242 28.69 61.54 -12.17
CA LYS A 242 28.27 60.21 -12.68
C LYS A 242 28.24 59.06 -11.66
N GLU A 243 28.29 59.34 -10.35
CA GLU A 243 27.93 58.36 -9.32
C GLU A 243 26.58 58.74 -8.70
N ASP A 244 25.65 57.78 -8.66
CA ASP A 244 24.35 57.93 -8.00
C ASP A 244 24.51 57.84 -6.47
N ILE A 245 23.60 58.44 -5.68
CA ILE A 245 23.74 58.44 -4.21
C ILE A 245 23.61 57.05 -3.61
N PHE A 246 22.79 56.18 -4.22
CA PHE A 246 22.58 54.80 -3.78
C PHE A 246 23.47 53.83 -4.56
N THR A 247 24.18 52.97 -3.83
CA THR A 247 25.03 51.90 -4.41
C THR A 247 24.24 50.58 -4.55
N GLU A 248 24.90 49.49 -4.94
CA GLU A 248 24.31 48.14 -4.93
C GLU A 248 23.96 47.65 -3.52
N ASN A 249 24.52 48.26 -2.48
CA ASN A 249 24.19 47.99 -1.08
C ASN A 249 22.96 48.81 -0.64
N LEU A 250 22.27 48.33 0.39
CA LEU A 250 21.21 49.10 1.06
C LEU A 250 21.83 50.22 1.91
N GLU A 251 21.44 51.45 1.64
CA GLU A 251 21.95 52.64 2.31
C GLU A 251 20.81 53.48 2.88
N GLN A 252 20.92 53.87 4.15
CA GLN A 252 19.87 54.56 4.88
C GLN A 252 19.86 56.06 4.56
N LEU A 253 18.67 56.55 4.20
CA LEU A 253 18.33 57.97 4.05
C LEU A 253 17.17 58.30 4.99
N CYS A 254 17.30 59.37 5.78
CA CYS A 254 16.18 59.99 6.48
C CYS A 254 16.03 61.47 6.09
N LEU A 255 14.79 61.89 5.90
CA LEU A 255 14.38 63.26 5.58
C LEU A 255 13.54 63.81 6.74
N VAL A 256 13.85 65.02 7.17
CA VAL A 256 13.15 65.73 8.25
C VAL A 256 12.68 67.08 7.71
N TRP A 257 11.39 67.38 7.84
CA TRP A 257 10.82 68.65 7.37
C TRP A 257 9.81 69.22 8.37
N ASN A 258 9.72 70.54 8.41
CA ASN A 258 8.80 71.32 9.23
C ASN A 258 8.47 72.63 8.52
N ASN A 259 7.18 72.94 8.35
CA ASN A 259 6.73 74.14 7.61
C ASN A 259 7.07 75.49 8.27
N SER A 260 7.68 75.49 9.45
CA SER A 260 8.19 76.68 10.14
C SER A 260 9.71 76.89 9.99
N TRP A 261 10.47 75.92 9.47
CA TRP A 261 11.94 75.93 9.50
C TRP A 261 12.60 76.46 8.20
N GLY A 262 11.84 76.64 7.12
CA GLY A 262 12.37 77.09 5.81
C GLY A 262 13.46 76.19 5.23
N SER A 263 13.59 74.97 5.75
CA SER A 263 14.72 74.07 5.46
C SER A 263 14.35 72.60 5.69
N ILE A 264 15.09 71.73 5.03
CA ILE A 264 14.95 70.27 5.10
C ILE A 264 16.22 69.71 5.74
N GLY A 265 16.06 68.91 6.79
CA GLY A 265 17.13 68.11 7.37
C GLY A 265 17.29 66.80 6.61
N ILE A 266 18.52 66.42 6.30
CA ILE A 266 18.85 65.18 5.60
C ILE A 266 19.88 64.44 6.44
N ASN A 267 19.57 63.20 6.85
CA ASN A 267 20.53 62.28 7.43
C ASN A 267 20.85 61.17 6.42
N PHE A 268 22.08 61.15 5.92
CA PHE A 268 22.55 60.12 4.99
C PHE A 268 23.87 59.53 5.50
N LYS A 269 23.97 58.19 5.55
CA LYS A 269 25.15 57.48 6.08
C LYS A 269 25.60 57.94 7.50
N LYS A 270 24.64 58.43 8.31
CA LYS A 270 24.80 59.02 9.66
C LYS A 270 25.38 60.44 9.72
N ASN A 271 25.57 61.11 8.58
CA ASN A 271 25.85 62.55 8.53
C ASN A 271 24.51 63.31 8.38
N TYR A 272 24.25 64.27 9.26
CA TYR A 272 23.06 65.13 9.21
C TYR A 272 23.43 66.56 8.77
N GLU A 273 22.79 67.03 7.70
CA GLU A 273 22.96 68.38 7.14
C GLU A 273 21.59 69.03 6.83
N THR A 274 21.53 70.35 6.68
CA THR A 274 20.28 71.09 6.43
C THR A 274 20.34 71.95 5.18
N VAL A 275 19.35 71.78 4.30
CA VAL A 275 19.22 72.46 3.01
C VAL A 275 18.12 73.53 3.08
N PRO A 276 18.37 74.79 2.66
CA PRO A 276 17.33 75.82 2.63
C PRO A 276 16.30 75.55 1.52
N CYS A 277 15.01 75.71 1.84
CA CYS A 277 13.90 75.67 0.90
C CYS A 277 12.72 76.52 1.41
N ASP A 278 12.89 77.84 1.37
CA ASP A 278 11.92 78.83 1.88
C ASP A 278 10.53 78.73 1.23
N SER A 279 10.43 78.18 0.01
CA SER A 279 9.17 77.91 -0.69
C SER A 279 8.30 76.84 -0.01
N THR A 280 8.77 76.19 1.06
CA THR A 280 7.98 75.28 1.90
C THR A 280 7.49 75.91 3.21
N ILE A 281 7.80 77.19 3.46
CA ILE A 281 7.30 77.90 4.66
C ILE A 281 5.78 78.04 4.58
N SER A 282 5.09 77.68 5.67
CA SER A 282 3.62 77.56 5.74
C SER A 282 2.98 76.55 4.77
N ALA A 283 3.76 75.76 4.03
CA ALA A 283 3.20 74.68 3.23
C ALA A 283 2.59 73.59 4.14
N VAL A 284 1.67 72.82 3.57
CA VAL A 284 0.99 71.70 4.22
C VAL A 284 0.87 70.59 3.18
N VAL A 285 1.13 69.34 3.59
CA VAL A 285 0.84 68.16 2.76
C VAL A 285 -0.56 67.66 3.17
N PRO A 286 -1.56 67.69 2.27
CA PRO A 286 -2.90 67.17 2.54
C PRO A 286 -2.90 65.71 3.00
N GLY A 287 -3.90 65.35 3.82
CA GLY A 287 -4.16 63.95 4.19
C GLY A 287 -4.92 63.18 3.11
N ASP A 288 -5.20 61.90 3.39
CA ASP A 288 -6.03 60.97 2.61
C ASP A 288 -5.61 60.71 1.15
N GLY A 289 -4.42 61.16 0.74
CA GLY A 289 -3.79 60.78 -0.52
C GLY A 289 -3.23 59.35 -0.50
N THR A 290 -2.76 58.89 -1.66
CA THR A 290 -2.13 57.58 -1.83
C THR A 290 -0.61 57.68 -1.87
N LEU A 291 0.09 56.91 -1.04
CA LEU A 291 1.55 56.76 -1.09
C LEU A 291 1.94 55.49 -1.86
N LEU A 292 2.91 55.64 -2.77
CA LEU A 292 3.44 54.62 -3.65
C LEU A 292 4.99 54.60 -3.58
N LEU A 293 5.58 53.41 -3.71
CA LEU A 293 7.03 53.25 -3.89
C LEU A 293 7.35 53.09 -5.38
N GLY A 294 8.31 53.88 -5.88
CA GLY A 294 8.54 54.09 -7.31
C GLY A 294 7.87 55.38 -7.82
N SER A 295 7.51 55.39 -9.11
CA SER A 295 6.82 56.49 -9.80
C SER A 295 5.32 56.18 -10.00
N ASP A 296 4.48 57.22 -9.91
CA ASP A 296 3.05 57.22 -10.26
C ASP A 296 2.79 57.79 -11.68
N ARG A 297 3.83 58.03 -12.49
CA ARG A 297 3.74 58.56 -13.86
C ARG A 297 4.56 57.72 -14.85
N ASP A 298 4.00 57.47 -16.03
CA ASP A 298 4.69 56.76 -17.13
C ASP A 298 5.92 57.51 -17.68
N GLU A 299 5.99 58.83 -17.50
CA GLU A 299 7.08 59.68 -18.03
C GLU A 299 8.40 59.58 -17.23
N ILE A 300 8.36 59.09 -15.98
CA ILE A 300 9.53 59.02 -15.08
C ILE A 300 9.64 57.62 -14.51
N ALA A 301 10.79 56.98 -14.65
CA ALA A 301 11.02 55.63 -14.16
C ALA A 301 11.06 55.55 -12.62
N SER A 302 10.65 54.42 -12.05
CA SER A 302 10.95 54.10 -10.65
C SER A 302 12.44 53.80 -10.47
N LEU A 303 13.03 54.18 -9.33
CA LEU A 303 14.41 53.83 -8.95
C LEU A 303 14.70 52.34 -9.22
N ARG A 304 15.67 52.07 -10.09
CA ARG A 304 16.02 50.72 -10.55
C ARG A 304 16.80 49.96 -9.48
N GLY A 305 16.09 49.38 -8.53
CA GLY A 305 16.68 48.61 -7.45
C GLY A 305 15.65 48.21 -6.38
N SER A 306 16.02 48.35 -5.10
CA SER A 306 15.16 47.93 -4.00
C SER A 306 15.14 48.87 -2.80
N ILE A 307 13.94 49.03 -2.21
CA ILE A 307 13.66 49.79 -0.98
C ILE A 307 13.37 48.82 0.18
N TYR A 308 13.76 49.23 1.38
CA TYR A 308 13.57 48.49 2.62
C TYR A 308 13.28 49.46 3.79
N ASN A 309 12.64 48.96 4.85
CA ASN A 309 12.50 49.62 6.16
C ASN A 309 11.85 51.02 6.14
N PHE A 310 10.97 51.28 5.17
CA PHE A 310 10.30 52.57 4.99
C PHE A 310 9.33 52.86 6.15
N ARG A 311 9.58 53.96 6.86
CA ARG A 311 8.86 54.38 8.07
C ARG A 311 8.62 55.88 8.07
N LEU A 312 7.39 56.28 8.39
CA LEU A 312 6.93 57.68 8.43
C LEU A 312 6.39 58.06 9.81
N TRP A 313 6.82 59.24 10.29
CA TRP A 313 6.32 59.90 11.49
C TRP A 313 5.83 61.31 11.19
N ASN A 314 4.77 61.76 11.87
CA ASN A 314 4.17 63.11 11.70
C ASN A 314 4.82 64.21 12.57
N PHE A 315 6.08 64.02 12.96
CA PHE A 315 6.86 64.97 13.75
C PHE A 315 8.34 64.93 13.34
N THR A 316 9.10 65.98 13.67
CA THR A 316 10.54 66.03 13.41
C THR A 316 11.33 65.32 14.51
N MET A 317 12.26 64.45 14.13
CA MET A 317 13.28 63.88 15.02
C MET A 317 14.52 64.77 15.05
N ASP A 318 15.24 64.79 16.18
CA ASP A 318 16.54 65.43 16.29
C ASP A 318 17.67 64.50 15.84
N LEU A 319 18.87 65.04 15.65
CA LEU A 319 20.06 64.29 15.24
C LEU A 319 20.33 63.10 16.17
N LYS A 320 20.07 63.23 17.48
CA LYS A 320 20.31 62.17 18.47
C LYS A 320 19.28 61.05 18.39
N ALA A 321 18.01 61.35 18.17
CA ALA A 321 16.98 60.35 17.90
C ALA A 321 17.26 59.62 16.57
N LEU A 322 17.61 60.34 15.50
CA LEU A 322 17.98 59.76 14.20
C LEU A 322 19.20 58.83 14.30
N SER A 323 20.26 59.22 15.02
CA SER A 323 21.45 58.38 15.19
C SER A 323 21.20 57.11 16.01
N ASN A 324 20.17 57.11 16.86
CA ASN A 324 19.77 56.01 17.73
C ASN A 324 18.52 55.26 17.22
N LEU A 325 18.05 55.52 15.99
CA LEU A 325 16.79 55.00 15.46
C LEU A 325 16.89 53.48 15.19
N SER A 326 16.56 52.69 16.21
CA SER A 326 16.61 51.24 16.14
C SER A 326 15.48 50.64 15.30
N CYS A 327 15.61 49.34 15.03
CA CYS A 327 14.58 48.53 14.38
C CYS A 327 13.30 48.39 15.21
N SER A 328 13.37 48.47 16.54
CA SER A 328 12.20 48.34 17.42
C SER A 328 11.33 49.59 17.49
N VAL A 329 11.74 50.71 16.88
CA VAL A 329 10.93 51.92 16.77
C VAL A 329 10.10 51.85 15.50
N SER A 330 8.78 51.69 15.67
CA SER A 330 7.81 51.69 14.59
C SER A 330 7.45 53.11 14.13
N GLY A 331 7.14 53.26 12.84
CA GLY A 331 6.46 54.46 12.34
C GLY A 331 5.10 54.69 13.01
N ASN A 332 4.75 55.93 13.34
CA ASN A 332 3.42 56.23 13.92
C ASN A 332 2.38 56.64 12.86
N VAL A 333 2.79 56.83 11.60
CA VAL A 333 1.89 56.99 10.45
C VAL A 333 1.98 55.77 9.54
N ILE A 334 3.20 55.34 9.20
CA ILE A 334 3.45 54.16 8.35
C ILE A 334 4.65 53.41 8.93
N ASP A 335 4.49 52.12 9.22
CA ASP A 335 5.60 51.24 9.60
C ASP A 335 5.91 50.22 8.48
N TRP A 336 7.11 49.62 8.52
CA TRP A 336 7.51 48.54 7.60
C TRP A 336 6.92 47.19 8.05
N HIS A 337 5.58 47.10 8.11
CA HIS A 337 4.83 45.91 8.53
C HIS A 337 3.68 45.59 7.57
N ASN A 338 3.28 44.31 7.49
CA ASN A 338 2.34 43.81 6.48
C ASN A 338 0.98 44.53 6.48
N ASP A 339 0.49 44.99 7.64
CA ASP A 339 -0.82 45.63 7.76
C ASP A 339 -0.86 47.06 7.18
N PHE A 340 0.30 47.67 6.92
CA PHE A 340 0.42 49.03 6.40
C PHE A 340 0.56 49.09 4.87
N TRP A 341 0.87 47.98 4.20
CA TRP A 341 1.27 47.97 2.79
C TRP A 341 0.49 46.97 1.94
N SER A 342 0.20 47.37 0.70
CA SER A 342 -0.32 46.49 -0.35
C SER A 342 0.79 46.26 -1.37
N ILE A 343 1.38 45.05 -1.34
CA ILE A 343 2.58 44.70 -2.09
C ILE A 343 2.33 43.40 -2.87
N SER A 344 2.63 43.38 -4.17
CA SER A 344 2.65 42.14 -4.94
C SER A 344 3.72 41.19 -4.42
N ALA A 345 3.40 39.89 -4.28
CA ALA A 345 4.37 38.86 -3.91
C ALA A 345 5.55 38.74 -4.90
N GLN A 346 5.42 39.30 -6.12
CA GLN A 346 6.50 39.38 -7.11
C GLN A 346 7.55 40.45 -6.76
N ALA A 347 7.18 41.47 -5.98
CA ALA A 347 8.07 42.56 -5.57
C ALA A 347 8.92 42.20 -4.33
N LEU A 348 8.48 41.22 -3.54
CA LEU A 348 9.07 40.89 -2.24
C LEU A 348 10.23 39.90 -2.40
N LYS A 349 11.42 40.30 -1.96
CA LYS A 349 12.61 39.46 -1.91
C LYS A 349 13.16 39.38 -0.48
N ALA A 350 13.28 38.18 0.07
CA ALA A 350 13.98 37.95 1.34
C ALA A 350 15.50 38.05 1.13
N GLU A 351 16.21 38.63 2.10
CA GLU A 351 17.67 38.79 2.05
C GLU A 351 18.26 38.84 3.47
N GLY A 352 19.52 38.41 3.64
CA GLY A 352 20.11 38.15 4.95
C GLY A 352 20.93 39.28 5.57
N ASN A 353 21.20 40.33 4.81
CA ASN A 353 21.97 41.51 5.21
C ASN A 353 21.07 42.73 5.51
N LEU A 354 19.76 42.52 5.64
CA LEU A 354 18.77 43.57 5.95
C LEU A 354 18.97 44.10 7.37
N SER A 355 19.05 45.43 7.53
CA SER A 355 19.41 46.09 8.81
C SER A 355 18.52 45.73 10.00
N CYS A 356 17.26 45.37 9.73
CA CYS A 356 16.25 44.98 10.71
C CYS A 356 15.71 43.56 10.47
N GLY A 357 16.44 42.76 9.68
CA GLY A 357 16.12 41.36 9.39
C GLY A 357 16.16 40.52 10.66
N SER A 358 14.99 40.08 11.11
CA SER A 358 14.85 39.17 12.23
C SER A 358 14.96 37.75 11.70
N TYR A 359 16.19 37.27 11.48
CA TYR A 359 16.41 35.84 11.29
C TYR A 359 15.79 35.07 12.47
N LEU A 360 15.20 33.92 12.17
CA LEU A 360 14.58 33.07 13.19
C LEU A 360 15.61 32.79 14.27
N ILE A 361 15.28 33.16 15.51
CA ILE A 361 16.08 32.88 16.69
C ILE A 361 16.35 31.37 16.68
N GLN A 362 17.63 30.98 16.76
CA GLN A 362 17.98 29.57 16.97
C GLN A 362 17.14 29.06 18.14
N LEU A 363 16.35 28.01 17.91
CA LEU A 363 15.74 27.27 19.01
C LEU A 363 16.83 27.05 20.07
N PRO A 364 16.59 27.44 21.34
CA PRO A 364 17.59 27.25 22.37
C PRO A 364 17.98 25.78 22.33
N ALA A 365 19.28 25.50 22.29
CA ALA A 365 19.75 24.14 22.37
C ALA A 365 19.22 23.57 23.68
N ALA A 366 18.20 22.72 23.58
CA ALA A 366 17.79 21.86 24.67
C ALA A 366 18.97 20.91 24.87
N GLU A 367 19.88 21.29 25.76
CA GLU A 367 20.97 20.42 26.17
C GLU A 367 20.34 19.09 26.57
N LEU A 368 20.75 18.01 25.90
CA LEU A 368 20.42 16.67 26.37
C LEU A 368 21.10 16.52 27.73
N THR A 369 20.33 16.75 28.79
CA THR A 369 20.73 16.40 30.15
C THR A 369 20.84 14.89 30.19
N ASN A 370 22.05 14.38 29.94
CA ASN A 370 22.35 12.96 30.04
C ASN A 370 21.89 12.46 31.40
N CYS A 371 20.93 11.52 31.43
CA CYS A 371 20.60 10.75 32.62
C CYS A 371 21.71 9.72 32.90
N SER A 372 22.92 10.22 33.12
CA SER A 372 24.13 9.46 33.44
C SER A 372 24.76 9.92 34.76
N GLU A 373 23.92 10.26 35.75
CA GLU A 373 24.19 10.14 37.20
C GLU A 373 22.95 10.60 37.99
N LEU A 374 22.18 9.65 38.55
CA LEU A 374 21.23 9.97 39.64
C LEU A 374 21.38 8.96 40.79
N GLY A 375 22.52 9.07 41.48
CA GLY A 375 22.69 8.46 42.79
C GLY A 375 21.91 9.24 43.86
N THR A 376 20.83 8.65 44.35
CA THR A 376 20.08 9.03 45.58
C THR A 376 19.19 10.30 45.55
N LEU A 377 18.37 10.43 46.60
CA LEU A 377 17.14 11.23 46.66
C LEU A 377 17.33 12.68 47.15
N CYS A 378 16.29 13.48 46.91
CA CYS A 378 16.05 14.83 47.41
C CYS A 378 16.43 15.08 48.89
N GLN A 379 17.15 16.17 49.20
CA GLN A 379 16.62 17.28 50.02
C GLN A 379 17.55 18.52 50.18
N ALA A 380 16.93 19.71 50.08
CA ALA A 380 17.10 20.89 50.94
C ALA A 380 18.48 21.57 51.20
N THR A 381 18.74 22.63 50.41
CA THR A 381 19.16 24.00 50.86
C THR A 381 20.60 24.31 51.34
N VAL A 382 20.98 25.59 51.16
CA VAL A 382 22.12 26.38 51.73
C VAL A 382 23.44 26.40 50.93
N SER A 383 23.99 27.62 50.79
CA SER A 383 25.18 28.03 50.02
C SER A 383 25.85 29.27 50.65
N PRO A 384 27.09 29.71 50.30
CA PRO A 384 28.16 29.09 49.50
C PRO A 384 29.32 28.62 50.45
N PRO A 385 30.51 29.25 50.68
CA PRO A 385 31.34 30.29 50.03
C PRO A 385 32.78 29.78 49.60
N SER A 386 33.35 30.11 48.42
CA SER A 386 34.18 31.29 48.05
C SER A 386 35.72 31.09 47.94
N THR A 387 36.28 31.21 46.71
CA THR A 387 37.64 31.76 46.35
C THR A 387 38.93 31.02 46.83
N PRO A 388 40.16 31.34 46.33
CA PRO A 388 40.62 32.04 45.10
C PRO A 388 41.71 31.27 44.25
N PRO A 389 42.13 31.78 43.07
CA PRO A 389 43.31 31.34 42.26
C PRO A 389 44.53 32.27 42.49
N PRO A 390 45.59 32.39 41.63
CA PRO A 390 46.27 31.51 40.62
C PRO A 390 47.76 31.20 41.05
N THR A 391 48.76 30.71 40.27
CA THR A 391 49.50 31.32 39.10
C THR A 391 50.81 30.53 38.78
N VAL A 392 51.46 30.76 37.61
CA VAL A 392 52.88 30.44 37.16
C VAL A 392 53.38 28.97 37.14
N THR A 393 54.39 28.54 36.36
CA THR A 393 55.37 29.21 35.45
C THR A 393 55.71 28.38 34.18
N THR A 394 56.57 28.92 33.29
CA THR A 394 57.09 28.33 32.04
C THR A 394 58.20 27.28 32.22
N ASN A 395 58.42 26.42 31.22
CA ASN A 395 59.70 26.32 30.44
C ASN A 395 59.71 25.19 29.37
N ILE A 396 60.67 25.27 28.46
CA ILE A 396 60.95 24.43 27.26
C ILE A 396 62.43 23.93 27.47
N PRO A 397 62.92 22.70 27.09
CA PRO A 397 62.95 22.27 25.68
C PRO A 397 63.11 20.77 25.27
N VAL A 398 62.96 20.56 23.94
CA VAL A 398 63.74 19.65 23.05
C VAL A 398 63.35 18.15 22.84
N THR A 399 63.32 17.79 21.54
CA THR A 399 63.36 16.47 20.85
C THR A 399 62.13 15.55 20.69
N ASN A 400 62.13 14.90 19.51
CA ASN A 400 61.49 13.64 19.11
C ASN A 400 59.95 13.55 19.11
N ARG A 401 59.32 14.16 18.10
CA ARG A 401 58.05 13.68 17.53
C ARG A 401 58.26 13.11 16.12
N VAL A 402 58.16 11.80 15.98
CA VAL A 402 57.96 11.14 14.68
C VAL A 402 56.48 11.23 14.33
N HIS A 403 56.03 12.39 13.84
CA HIS A 403 54.70 12.50 13.24
C HIS A 403 54.72 11.86 11.85
N LYS A 404 53.92 10.81 11.65
CA LYS A 404 53.68 10.21 10.35
C LYS A 404 52.85 11.19 9.51
N GLN A 405 53.51 11.90 8.60
CA GLN A 405 52.92 13.01 7.84
C GLN A 405 51.85 12.51 6.87
N LYS A 406 50.63 13.07 6.95
CA LYS A 406 49.62 12.93 5.90
C LYS A 406 50.04 13.81 4.71
N ASN A 407 50.27 13.20 3.55
CA ASN A 407 50.59 13.89 2.31
C ASN A 407 49.38 13.92 1.38
N ASP A 408 48.38 14.74 1.71
CA ASP A 408 47.20 14.97 0.86
C ASP A 408 47.55 16.03 -0.22
N GLY A 409 48.32 15.61 -1.24
CA GLY A 409 48.77 16.46 -2.36
C GLY A 409 47.87 16.34 -3.60
N ILE A 410 47.71 17.45 -4.35
CA ILE A 410 46.88 17.50 -5.57
C ILE A 410 47.67 16.90 -6.74
N MET A 411 47.05 16.00 -7.52
CA MET A 411 47.70 15.27 -8.61
C MET A 411 47.22 15.74 -9.99
N TYR A 412 48.18 15.96 -10.90
CA TYR A 412 47.93 16.36 -12.29
C TYR A 412 48.61 15.38 -13.26
N ARG A 413 47.87 14.89 -14.26
CA ARG A 413 48.41 14.15 -15.39
C ARG A 413 48.76 15.15 -16.50
N ILE A 414 50.01 15.11 -16.95
CA ILE A 414 50.49 15.88 -18.10
C ILE A 414 50.75 14.94 -19.27
N SER A 415 50.28 15.33 -20.46
CA SER A 415 50.69 14.74 -21.73
C SER A 415 51.61 15.71 -22.46
N VAL A 416 52.79 15.25 -22.87
CA VAL A 416 53.83 16.05 -23.53
C VAL A 416 54.15 15.42 -24.88
N VAL A 417 54.02 16.20 -25.95
CA VAL A 417 54.36 15.78 -27.33
C VAL A 417 55.67 16.43 -27.73
N ILE A 418 56.64 15.63 -28.15
CA ILE A 418 58.03 16.06 -28.41
C ILE A 418 58.49 15.56 -29.78
N HIS A 419 59.10 16.45 -30.57
CA HIS A 419 59.78 16.09 -31.81
C HIS A 419 61.25 15.74 -31.54
N ASN A 420 61.76 14.71 -32.19
CA ASN A 420 63.09 14.14 -31.95
C ASN A 420 63.98 14.26 -33.19
N ASP A 421 64.60 15.43 -33.39
CA ASP A 421 65.37 15.77 -34.59
C ASP A 421 66.55 14.79 -34.83
N PHE A 422 67.10 14.22 -33.75
CA PHE A 422 68.32 13.39 -33.75
C PHE A 422 68.08 11.89 -33.49
N ASN A 423 66.84 11.39 -33.60
CA ASN A 423 66.47 9.97 -33.38
C ASN A 423 67.08 9.36 -32.11
N HIS A 424 67.07 10.11 -31.00
CA HIS A 424 67.52 9.60 -29.72
C HIS A 424 66.62 8.47 -29.20
N PRO A 425 67.18 7.40 -28.61
CA PRO A 425 66.40 6.27 -28.13
C PRO A 425 65.46 6.71 -27.00
N GLU A 426 64.26 6.14 -26.98
CA GLU A 426 63.14 6.51 -26.09
C GLU A 426 63.56 6.72 -24.63
N VAL A 427 64.34 5.81 -24.06
CA VAL A 427 64.84 5.92 -22.67
C VAL A 427 65.66 7.21 -22.43
N LYS A 428 66.51 7.63 -23.37
CA LYS A 428 67.28 8.89 -23.26
C LYS A 428 66.34 10.10 -23.27
N VAL A 429 65.32 10.06 -24.13
CA VAL A 429 64.30 11.12 -24.21
C VAL A 429 63.51 11.19 -22.90
N GLN A 430 63.05 10.06 -22.37
CA GLN A 430 62.32 9.97 -21.09
C GLN A 430 63.13 10.56 -19.92
N THR A 431 64.43 10.25 -19.81
CA THR A 431 65.31 10.85 -18.80
C THR A 431 65.43 12.36 -18.98
N LYS A 432 65.68 12.85 -20.20
CA LYS A 432 65.82 14.30 -20.47
C LYS A 432 64.53 15.08 -20.19
N VAL A 433 63.37 14.49 -20.46
CA VAL A 433 62.07 15.11 -20.17
C VAL A 433 61.77 15.11 -18.67
N ALA A 434 62.15 14.07 -17.93
CA ALA A 434 62.06 14.05 -16.47
C ALA A 434 62.96 15.13 -15.82
N GLU A 435 64.20 15.27 -16.30
CA GLU A 435 65.12 16.33 -15.88
C GLU A 435 64.53 17.72 -16.15
N TRP A 436 64.02 17.97 -17.37
CA TRP A 436 63.40 19.24 -17.78
C TRP A 436 62.16 19.60 -16.96
N LEU A 437 61.25 18.64 -16.72
CA LEU A 437 60.08 18.87 -15.86
C LEU A 437 60.53 19.25 -14.44
N ASN A 438 61.48 18.49 -13.87
CA ASN A 438 61.98 18.73 -12.52
C ASN A 438 62.66 20.10 -12.38
N SER A 439 63.55 20.49 -13.33
CA SER A 439 64.19 21.81 -13.32
C SER A 439 63.22 22.97 -13.57
N THR A 440 62.15 22.74 -14.35
CA THR A 440 61.10 23.75 -14.59
C THR A 440 60.30 24.06 -13.31
N PHE A 441 60.04 23.05 -12.48
CA PHE A 441 59.26 23.21 -11.24
C PHE A 441 60.10 23.54 -10.00
N GLN A 442 61.39 23.18 -9.95
CA GLN A 442 62.28 23.60 -8.86
C GLN A 442 62.49 25.13 -8.79
N ASN A 443 62.34 25.83 -9.91
CA ASN A 443 62.43 27.30 -9.99
C ASN A 443 61.07 28.01 -9.71
N TRP A 444 60.21 27.41 -8.88
CA TRP A 444 58.90 27.93 -8.49
C TRP A 444 58.71 27.89 -6.97
N ASN A 445 57.97 28.87 -6.42
CA ASN A 445 57.62 28.93 -4.99
C ASN A 445 56.60 27.86 -4.54
N TYR A 446 56.43 26.79 -5.32
CA TYR A 446 55.44 25.73 -5.12
C TYR A 446 56.14 24.37 -5.19
N THR A 447 55.92 23.52 -4.18
CA THR A 447 56.52 22.18 -4.09
C THR A 447 55.77 21.19 -4.99
N VAL A 448 56.14 21.22 -6.27
CA VAL A 448 55.66 20.32 -7.32
C VAL A 448 56.76 19.33 -7.71
N TYR A 449 56.44 18.04 -7.77
CA TYR A 449 57.41 16.99 -8.14
C TYR A 449 56.82 15.97 -9.12
N VAL A 450 57.68 15.43 -9.98
CA VAL A 450 57.34 14.36 -10.95
C VAL A 450 57.41 13.02 -10.24
N VAL A 451 56.35 12.21 -10.32
CA VAL A 451 56.26 10.89 -9.67
C VAL A 451 56.55 9.75 -10.65
N ASN A 452 56.08 9.85 -11.88
CA ASN A 452 56.32 8.85 -12.93
C ASN A 452 56.25 9.52 -14.31
N ILE A 453 56.91 8.94 -15.31
CA ILE A 453 56.83 9.32 -16.72
C ILE A 453 56.92 8.07 -17.62
N SER A 454 56.11 8.01 -18.67
CA SER A 454 55.97 6.83 -19.55
C SER A 454 55.64 7.24 -20.98
N PHE A 455 55.99 6.42 -21.98
CA PHE A 455 55.56 6.63 -23.38
C PHE A 455 54.16 6.08 -23.62
N HIS A 456 53.41 6.70 -24.53
CA HIS A 456 52.16 6.16 -25.03
C HIS A 456 52.11 6.23 -26.55
N GLN A 457 52.04 5.07 -27.21
CA GLN A 457 51.88 4.99 -28.66
C GLN A 457 50.40 5.21 -29.03
N LYS A 458 50.12 5.92 -30.13
CA LYS A 458 48.75 6.07 -30.65
C LYS A 458 48.33 4.79 -31.38
N VAL A 459 47.49 3.98 -30.73
CA VAL A 459 46.72 2.93 -31.40
C VAL A 459 45.31 3.48 -31.63
N GLY A 460 44.87 3.48 -32.88
CA GLY A 460 43.51 3.85 -33.27
C GLY A 460 42.82 2.72 -34.02
N GLU A 461 41.63 2.32 -33.57
CA GLU A 461 40.64 1.63 -34.40
C GLU A 461 40.09 2.67 -35.41
N ASP A 462 39.75 2.36 -36.67
CA ASP A 462 39.14 1.16 -37.22
C ASP A 462 39.50 0.98 -38.73
N ARG A 463 39.22 -0.22 -39.28
CA ARG A 463 39.11 -0.62 -40.72
C ARG A 463 40.34 -1.04 -41.52
N MET A 464 40.13 -2.10 -42.30
CA MET A 464 41.05 -2.64 -43.31
C MET A 464 41.00 -1.88 -44.64
N LYS A 465 42.15 -1.69 -45.32
CA LYS A 465 42.43 -2.28 -46.66
C LYS A 465 43.78 -1.85 -47.29
N VAL A 466 44.51 -2.86 -47.80
CA VAL A 466 45.29 -2.87 -49.07
C VAL A 466 46.47 -1.88 -49.27
N LYS A 467 47.66 -2.50 -49.43
CA LYS A 467 48.90 -2.06 -50.12
C LYS A 467 49.67 -0.81 -49.63
N ARG A 468 50.99 -0.99 -49.74
CA ARG A 468 52.10 -0.01 -49.69
C ARG A 468 51.80 1.27 -50.47
N ASP A 469 52.25 2.40 -49.93
CA ASP A 469 53.34 3.16 -50.55
C ASP A 469 54.23 3.83 -49.47
N ILE A 470 55.15 4.72 -49.86
CA ILE A 470 56.39 5.03 -49.11
C ILE A 470 56.45 6.50 -48.62
N MET A 471 57.07 6.72 -47.43
CA MET A 471 57.38 8.01 -46.76
C MET A 471 56.15 8.80 -46.25
N ASP A 472 56.13 9.31 -45.01
CA ASP A 472 57.02 10.37 -44.50
C ASP A 472 57.34 10.29 -42.97
N ASP A 473 58.08 11.28 -42.46
CA ASP A 473 58.95 11.25 -41.25
C ASP A 473 58.32 11.80 -39.94
N ASP A 474 57.26 11.17 -39.41
CA ASP A 474 56.57 11.67 -38.19
C ASP A 474 57.30 11.33 -36.87
N LYS A 475 58.44 11.99 -36.62
CA LYS A 475 59.30 11.89 -35.41
C LYS A 475 58.67 12.47 -34.14
N ARG A 476 57.36 12.31 -33.92
CA ARG A 476 56.62 12.87 -32.77
C ARG A 476 56.33 11.80 -31.73
N LEU A 477 56.97 11.93 -30.56
CA LEU A 477 56.79 11.04 -29.42
C LEU A 477 55.81 11.66 -28.41
N VAL A 478 54.96 10.83 -27.79
CA VAL A 478 54.03 11.25 -26.73
C VAL A 478 54.44 10.61 -25.41
N LEU A 479 54.69 11.45 -24.40
CA LEU A 479 55.02 11.03 -23.04
C LEU A 479 53.93 11.49 -22.07
N TRP A 480 53.50 10.62 -21.17
CA TRP A 480 52.62 10.96 -20.06
C TRP A 480 53.42 10.99 -18.76
N ALA A 481 53.29 12.08 -18.01
CA ALA A 481 53.92 12.30 -16.71
C ALA A 481 52.88 12.60 -15.62
N LEU A 482 53.13 12.13 -14.41
CA LEU A 482 52.32 12.44 -13.23
C LEU A 482 53.05 13.45 -12.34
N LEU A 483 52.42 14.59 -12.09
CA LEU A 483 52.87 15.58 -11.10
C LEU A 483 52.05 15.46 -9.81
N VAL A 484 52.70 15.75 -8.68
CA VAL A 484 52.02 15.99 -7.40
C VAL A 484 52.46 17.34 -6.85
N TYR A 485 51.48 18.16 -6.46
CA TYR A 485 51.64 19.47 -5.83
C TYR A 485 51.24 19.39 -4.36
N ASN A 486 52.16 19.76 -3.46
CA ASN A 486 51.88 19.84 -2.03
C ASN A 486 51.41 21.28 -1.66
N ALA A 487 50.14 21.45 -1.34
CA ALA A 487 49.48 22.75 -1.21
C ALA A 487 49.74 23.44 0.13
N THR A 488 50.99 23.83 0.40
CA THR A 488 51.43 24.38 1.69
C THR A 488 50.93 25.80 2.03
N ASN A 489 50.35 26.54 1.06
CA ASN A 489 50.04 27.97 1.18
C ASN A 489 48.61 28.36 0.74
N ASN A 490 47.64 27.45 0.77
CA ASN A 490 46.21 27.69 0.45
C ASN A 490 45.88 28.30 -0.95
N VAL A 491 46.84 28.41 -1.87
CA VAL A 491 46.58 28.84 -3.25
C VAL A 491 46.36 27.63 -4.15
N SER A 492 45.18 27.56 -4.79
CA SER A 492 44.86 26.59 -5.83
C SER A 492 45.67 26.85 -7.11
N LEU A 493 46.16 25.76 -7.71
CA LEU A 493 47.14 25.83 -8.81
C LEU A 493 46.46 25.45 -10.13
N ASN A 494 45.85 26.43 -10.81
CA ASN A 494 45.03 26.15 -11.99
C ASN A 494 45.83 25.53 -13.16
N GLU A 495 45.26 24.56 -13.86
CA GLU A 495 45.90 23.73 -14.90
C GLU A 495 46.55 24.57 -16.00
N GLU A 496 45.83 25.59 -16.45
CA GLU A 496 46.22 26.51 -17.53
C GLU A 496 47.51 27.28 -17.20
N LYS A 497 47.75 27.56 -15.91
CA LYS A 497 48.96 28.22 -15.39
C LYS A 497 50.18 27.30 -15.43
N ILE A 498 49.97 25.99 -15.28
CA ILE A 498 51.00 24.96 -15.44
C ILE A 498 51.33 24.81 -16.93
N LYS A 499 50.30 24.70 -17.79
CA LYS A 499 50.40 24.58 -19.25
C LYS A 499 51.18 25.77 -19.86
N GLN A 500 50.85 27.01 -19.49
CA GLN A 500 51.60 28.21 -19.91
C GLN A 500 53.08 28.17 -19.48
N LYS A 501 53.38 27.79 -18.23
CA LYS A 501 54.76 27.79 -17.70
C LYS A 501 55.65 26.77 -18.42
N LEU A 502 55.11 25.59 -18.74
CA LEU A 502 55.83 24.56 -19.51
C LEU A 502 56.11 25.00 -20.95
N MET A 503 55.12 25.56 -21.65
CA MET A 503 55.32 26.10 -23.01
C MET A 503 56.35 27.24 -23.05
N THR A 504 56.42 28.05 -21.98
CA THR A 504 57.39 29.16 -21.86
C THR A 504 58.83 28.65 -21.66
N ASN A 505 59.04 27.49 -21.04
CA ASN A 505 60.38 26.99 -20.68
C ASN A 505 61.03 26.05 -21.74
N ASN A 506 60.56 26.14 -23.00
CA ASN A 506 61.01 25.32 -24.13
C ASN A 506 62.54 25.39 -24.36
N ALA A 507 63.18 26.54 -24.10
CA ALA A 507 64.60 26.76 -24.33
C ALA A 507 65.56 25.93 -23.45
N SER A 508 65.05 25.17 -22.47
CA SER A 508 65.85 24.26 -21.64
C SER A 508 65.80 22.79 -22.10
N LEU A 509 65.12 22.52 -23.23
CA LEU A 509 65.09 21.22 -23.89
C LEU A 509 66.19 21.17 -24.98
N GLU A 510 67.44 20.96 -24.57
CA GLU A 510 68.59 20.81 -25.49
C GLU A 510 68.70 19.39 -26.09
N ASP A 511 69.72 19.16 -26.92
CA ASP A 511 70.06 17.86 -27.53
C ASP A 511 69.01 17.35 -28.55
N GLY A 512 68.49 18.26 -29.39
CA GLY A 512 67.66 17.94 -30.57
C GLY A 512 66.20 17.57 -30.28
N LEU A 513 65.73 17.79 -29.05
CA LEU A 513 64.34 17.56 -28.65
C LEU A 513 63.56 18.87 -28.67
N ARG A 514 62.37 18.90 -29.29
CA ARG A 514 61.52 20.11 -29.34
C ARG A 514 60.15 19.86 -28.73
N LEU A 515 59.72 20.74 -27.84
CA LEU A 515 58.35 20.72 -27.31
C LEU A 515 57.35 21.13 -28.40
N CYS A 516 56.35 20.28 -28.69
CA CYS A 516 55.30 20.56 -29.66
C CYS A 516 53.98 20.95 -29.00
N GLU A 517 53.53 20.15 -28.02
CA GLU A 517 52.24 20.31 -27.37
C GLU A 517 52.34 19.83 -25.92
N VAL A 518 51.65 20.52 -25.02
CA VAL A 518 51.51 20.15 -23.61
C VAL A 518 50.05 20.20 -23.24
N ASP A 519 49.54 19.13 -22.66
CA ASP A 519 48.20 19.11 -22.08
C ASP A 519 48.23 18.70 -20.61
N VAL A 520 47.37 19.29 -19.78
CA VAL A 520 47.41 19.19 -18.31
C VAL A 520 45.99 18.96 -17.82
N ASN A 521 45.76 17.85 -17.13
CA ASN A 521 44.46 17.47 -16.57
C ASN A 521 44.64 17.08 -15.09
N GLN A 522 43.86 17.66 -14.19
CA GLN A 522 43.76 17.24 -12.79
C GLN A 522 43.04 15.89 -12.71
N LEU A 523 43.54 14.97 -11.88
CA LEU A 523 42.90 13.67 -11.71
C LEU A 523 41.63 13.81 -10.86
N GLY A 524 40.50 13.40 -11.43
CA GLY A 524 39.17 13.52 -10.82
C GLY A 524 38.97 12.66 -9.56
N MET A 525 38.04 13.08 -8.71
CA MET A 525 37.64 12.33 -7.50
C MET A 525 36.97 11.00 -7.85
N CYS A 526 37.06 10.00 -6.96
CA CYS A 526 36.08 8.93 -6.94
C CYS A 526 34.72 9.54 -6.60
N SER A 527 33.70 9.30 -7.44
CA SER A 527 32.34 9.81 -7.23
C SER A 527 31.73 9.26 -5.93
N ALA A 528 30.81 10.02 -5.34
CA ALA A 528 30.03 9.52 -4.21
C ALA A 528 29.27 8.25 -4.62
N LEU A 529 29.26 7.26 -3.73
CA LEU A 529 28.70 5.92 -3.99
C LEU A 529 28.13 5.36 -2.69
N GLU A 530 26.93 4.79 -2.75
CA GLU A 530 26.37 3.98 -1.66
C GLU A 530 26.52 2.51 -2.03
N ASP A 531 27.37 1.79 -1.28
CA ASP A 531 27.77 0.41 -1.56
C ASP A 531 28.59 -0.15 -0.37
N PRO A 532 28.10 -1.16 0.37
CA PRO A 532 26.74 -1.71 0.30
C PRO A 532 25.68 -0.71 0.81
N ASP A 533 24.39 -1.02 0.61
CA ASP A 533 23.24 -0.20 1.04
C ASP A 533 23.38 0.25 2.51
N GLY A 534 23.12 1.53 2.78
CA GLY A 534 23.29 2.17 4.09
C GLY A 534 24.72 2.69 4.37
N PHE A 535 25.71 2.41 3.51
CA PHE A 535 27.07 2.94 3.62
C PHE A 535 27.40 3.90 2.48
N SER A 536 27.07 5.18 2.69
CA SER A 536 27.38 6.27 1.76
C SER A 536 28.85 6.72 1.87
N TRP A 537 29.63 6.49 0.81
CA TRP A 537 30.99 6.99 0.65
C TRP A 537 30.96 8.35 -0.08
N PRO A 538 31.46 9.45 0.53
CA PRO A 538 31.44 10.76 -0.11
C PRO A 538 32.44 10.85 -1.27
N ALA A 539 32.25 11.82 -2.17
CA ALA A 539 33.19 12.06 -3.26
C ALA A 539 34.59 12.39 -2.69
N THR A 540 35.58 11.53 -2.99
CA THR A 540 36.88 11.55 -2.30
C THR A 540 38.03 11.54 -3.32
N LEU A 541 39.11 12.27 -3.01
CA LEU A 541 40.38 12.21 -3.75
C LEU A 541 41.05 10.82 -3.63
N PRO A 542 42.10 10.50 -4.42
CA PRO A 542 42.84 9.23 -4.33
C PRO A 542 43.57 9.00 -2.99
N SER A 543 42.81 8.60 -1.97
CA SER A 543 43.28 8.31 -0.61
C SER A 543 42.42 7.23 0.07
N VAL A 544 42.80 6.84 1.29
CA VAL A 544 42.05 5.85 2.08
C VAL A 544 41.04 6.58 2.97
N TYR A 545 39.76 6.53 2.57
CA TYR A 545 38.65 7.01 3.40
C TYR A 545 38.39 6.07 4.57
N LYS A 546 37.96 6.62 5.71
CA LYS A 546 37.66 5.87 6.93
C LYS A 546 36.30 6.29 7.48
N GLN A 547 35.44 5.31 7.73
CA GLN A 547 34.11 5.49 8.28
C GLN A 547 33.99 4.64 9.56
N PRO A 548 33.42 5.13 10.67
CA PRO A 548 33.29 4.32 11.89
C PRO A 548 32.39 3.09 11.63
N CYS A 549 32.72 1.94 12.22
CA CYS A 549 31.82 0.77 12.22
C CYS A 549 30.56 1.15 13.05
N PRO A 550 29.31 0.97 12.55
CA PRO A 550 28.12 1.58 13.18
C PRO A 550 27.90 1.26 14.67
N ASN A 551 28.31 0.07 15.13
CA ASN A 551 28.01 -0.42 16.48
C ASN A 551 29.25 -0.50 17.40
N LYS A 552 30.40 0.09 17.02
CA LYS A 552 31.66 -0.10 17.78
C LYS A 552 32.54 1.16 17.83
N PRO A 553 32.46 1.99 18.89
CA PRO A 553 33.22 3.23 18.97
C PRO A 553 34.74 2.98 18.91
N GLY A 554 35.44 3.79 18.12
CA GLY A 554 36.88 3.66 17.89
C GLY A 554 37.29 2.64 16.82
N SER A 555 36.37 1.85 16.28
CA SER A 555 36.62 0.92 15.16
C SER A 555 36.23 1.56 13.82
N PHE A 556 37.03 1.37 12.77
CA PHE A 556 36.82 2.00 11.47
C PHE A 556 36.87 1.01 10.32
N MET A 557 35.85 1.06 9.46
CA MET A 557 35.84 0.46 8.13
C MET A 557 36.62 1.37 7.17
N THR A 558 37.37 0.79 6.22
CA THR A 558 38.20 1.60 5.31
C THR A 558 38.03 1.20 3.86
N ARG A 559 37.92 2.20 2.98
CA ARG A 559 37.82 2.03 1.52
C ARG A 559 38.81 2.96 0.83
N ALA A 560 39.56 2.44 -0.13
CA ALA A 560 40.54 3.22 -0.88
C ALA A 560 39.94 3.73 -2.19
N CYS A 561 40.05 5.04 -2.46
CA CYS A 561 39.92 5.56 -3.81
C CYS A 561 41.26 5.31 -4.52
N LEU A 562 41.25 4.41 -5.51
CA LEU A 562 42.43 4.00 -6.26
C LEU A 562 42.49 4.74 -7.60
N SER A 563 43.70 5.01 -8.10
CA SER A 563 43.93 5.63 -9.41
C SER A 563 44.76 4.69 -10.27
N ASN A 564 44.30 4.43 -11.49
CA ASN A 564 45.03 3.64 -12.48
C ASN A 564 45.73 4.53 -13.53
N GLY A 565 46.02 5.79 -13.19
CA GLY A 565 46.64 6.80 -14.07
C GLY A 565 45.73 7.37 -15.17
N THR A 566 44.74 6.61 -15.61
CA THR A 566 43.72 7.03 -16.61
C THR A 566 42.37 7.37 -15.98
N SER A 567 41.96 6.64 -14.94
CA SER A 567 40.73 6.85 -14.17
C SER A 567 40.91 6.57 -12.69
N THR A 568 39.99 7.10 -11.87
CA THR A 568 39.87 6.85 -10.44
C THR A 568 38.65 5.96 -10.17
N PHE A 569 38.79 5.01 -9.24
CA PHE A 569 37.76 4.01 -8.94
C PHE A 569 37.82 3.58 -7.47
N TRP A 570 36.69 3.18 -6.91
CA TRP A 570 36.63 2.64 -5.56
C TRP A 570 37.19 1.22 -5.51
N GLY A 571 38.18 1.01 -4.65
CA GLY A 571 38.63 -0.33 -4.27
C GLY A 571 37.61 -1.07 -3.39
N PRO A 572 37.86 -2.36 -3.10
CA PRO A 572 37.04 -3.13 -2.16
C PRO A 572 37.08 -2.52 -0.75
N VAL A 573 36.02 -2.75 0.01
CA VAL A 573 35.90 -2.32 1.41
C VAL A 573 36.65 -3.31 2.31
N ASP A 574 37.58 -2.82 3.13
CA ASP A 574 38.21 -3.63 4.17
C ASP A 574 37.33 -3.62 5.44
N THR A 575 36.69 -4.75 5.69
CA THR A 575 35.79 -5.00 6.82
C THR A 575 36.47 -5.74 7.98
N SER A 576 37.77 -6.02 7.91
CA SER A 576 38.50 -6.86 8.89
C SER A 576 38.33 -6.40 10.34
N ASN A 577 38.45 -5.09 10.59
CA ASN A 577 38.25 -4.47 11.90
C ASN A 577 36.79 -4.34 12.34
N CYS A 578 35.81 -4.57 11.45
CA CYS A 578 34.39 -4.61 11.76
C CYS A 578 33.82 -6.04 11.76
N SER A 579 34.65 -7.09 11.82
CA SER A 579 34.19 -8.49 11.90
C SER A 579 33.35 -8.73 13.16
N ARG A 580 32.04 -8.89 12.95
CA ARG A 580 31.05 -9.05 14.02
C ARG A 580 31.21 -10.36 14.80
N GLN A 581 30.85 -10.35 16.07
CA GLN A 581 30.57 -11.57 16.84
C GLN A 581 29.25 -12.19 16.38
N SER A 582 29.09 -13.51 16.52
CA SER A 582 27.88 -14.22 16.12
C SER A 582 26.62 -13.65 16.79
N ASN A 583 26.72 -13.25 18.06
CA ASN A 583 25.66 -12.59 18.81
C ASN A 583 25.23 -11.25 18.19
N GLU A 584 26.17 -10.46 17.65
CA GLU A 584 25.86 -9.19 16.97
C GLU A 584 25.14 -9.41 15.63
N VAL A 585 25.50 -10.48 14.90
CA VAL A 585 24.83 -10.87 13.65
C VAL A 585 23.44 -11.44 13.95
N ALA A 586 23.30 -12.28 14.97
CA ALA A 586 22.03 -12.82 15.42
C ALA A 586 21.07 -11.70 15.88
N ASN A 587 21.55 -10.72 16.65
CA ASN A 587 20.74 -9.57 17.07
C ASN A 587 20.31 -8.68 15.89
N GLU A 588 21.16 -8.49 14.87
CA GLU A 588 20.73 -7.80 13.63
C GLU A 588 19.63 -8.58 12.89
N ILE A 589 19.74 -9.91 12.79
CA ILE A 589 18.72 -10.76 12.15
C ILE A 589 17.43 -10.79 12.98
N LEU A 590 17.53 -10.74 14.32
CA LEU A 590 16.37 -10.62 15.20
C LEU A 590 15.61 -9.30 14.94
N ASN A 591 16.34 -8.18 14.81
CA ASN A 591 15.73 -6.89 14.43
C ASN A 591 15.15 -6.91 13.01
N GLN A 592 15.79 -7.61 12.05
CA GLN A 592 15.26 -7.82 10.70
C GLN A 592 14.02 -8.72 10.64
N THR A 593 13.77 -9.52 11.68
CA THR A 593 12.59 -10.42 11.77
C THR A 593 11.52 -9.91 12.74
N GLY A 594 11.72 -8.76 13.39
CA GLY A 594 10.81 -8.20 14.39
C GLY A 594 9.33 -8.21 13.97
N GLY A 595 8.47 -8.65 14.90
CA GLY A 595 7.06 -9.00 14.67
C GLY A 595 6.18 -7.85 14.17
N GLY A 596 6.20 -7.62 12.86
CA GLY A 596 5.47 -6.55 12.17
C GLY A 596 5.85 -6.42 10.69
N GLN A 597 7.00 -6.95 10.28
CA GLN A 597 7.42 -6.99 8.87
C GLN A 597 6.80 -8.19 8.13
N ASN A 598 6.15 -7.95 6.97
CA ASN A 598 5.74 -9.02 6.06
C ASN A 598 6.97 -9.54 5.29
N LEU A 599 7.60 -10.59 5.82
CA LEU A 599 8.74 -11.27 5.19
C LEU A 599 8.27 -12.09 3.98
N THR A 600 8.94 -11.91 2.83
CA THR A 600 8.72 -12.70 1.60
C THR A 600 9.56 -13.98 1.59
N SER A 601 9.16 -15.01 0.83
CA SER A 601 9.90 -16.29 0.77
C SER A 601 11.42 -16.13 0.53
N ALA A 602 11.81 -15.24 -0.38
CA ALA A 602 13.21 -14.97 -0.70
C ALA A 602 13.97 -14.32 0.48
N ASN A 603 13.32 -13.44 1.25
CA ASN A 603 13.91 -12.86 2.45
C ASN A 603 14.05 -13.91 3.56
N ILE A 604 13.02 -14.76 3.76
CA ILE A 604 13.06 -15.86 4.73
C ILE A 604 14.17 -16.85 4.39
N ASN A 605 14.30 -17.26 3.12
CA ASN A 605 15.33 -18.17 2.64
C ASN A 605 16.74 -17.61 2.90
N SER A 606 16.96 -16.32 2.56
CA SER A 606 18.19 -15.57 2.87
C SER A 606 18.50 -15.52 4.38
N ILE A 607 17.49 -15.35 5.23
CA ILE A 607 17.63 -15.31 6.69
C ILE A 607 17.98 -16.70 7.25
N VAL A 608 17.28 -17.75 6.83
CA VAL A 608 17.55 -19.14 7.27
C VAL A 608 18.97 -19.55 6.87
N GLU A 609 19.41 -19.24 5.65
CA GLU A 609 20.80 -19.48 5.21
C GLU A 609 21.85 -18.67 6.01
N LYS A 610 21.53 -17.45 6.47
CA LYS A 610 22.41 -16.71 7.39
C LYS A 610 22.49 -17.38 8.78
N VAL A 611 21.35 -17.77 9.35
CA VAL A 611 21.28 -18.42 10.68
C VAL A 611 22.00 -19.77 10.68
N LYS A 612 21.77 -20.58 9.65
CA LYS A 612 22.51 -21.83 9.39
C LYS A 612 24.03 -21.60 9.38
N ARG A 613 24.54 -20.56 8.72
CA ARG A 613 25.98 -20.26 8.75
C ARG A 613 26.52 -19.85 10.13
N ILE A 614 25.66 -19.40 11.05
CA ILE A 614 26.04 -19.19 12.45
C ILE A 614 26.11 -20.54 13.16
N VAL A 615 25.02 -21.33 13.12
CA VAL A 615 24.92 -22.65 13.76
C VAL A 615 26.02 -23.59 13.30
N ASN A 616 26.33 -23.62 12.00
CA ASN A 616 27.34 -24.51 11.41
C ASN A 616 28.79 -24.04 11.67
N LYS A 617 29.01 -22.78 12.09
CA LYS A 617 30.34 -22.21 12.37
C LYS A 617 30.78 -22.43 13.82
N GLU A 618 29.84 -22.59 14.76
CA GLU A 618 30.13 -22.76 16.18
C GLU A 618 30.02 -24.23 16.60
N GLU A 619 30.93 -24.65 17.47
CA GLU A 619 31.01 -26.04 17.96
C GLU A 619 30.07 -26.25 19.15
N ASN A 620 30.02 -25.30 20.08
CA ASN A 620 29.05 -25.20 21.17
C ASN A 620 28.39 -23.82 21.12
N ILE A 621 27.08 -23.75 21.37
CA ILE A 621 26.27 -22.53 21.33
C ILE A 621 25.79 -22.20 22.75
N ASP A 622 26.08 -20.98 23.21
CA ASP A 622 25.61 -20.50 24.52
C ASP A 622 24.08 -20.30 24.55
N ILE A 623 23.48 -20.43 25.73
CA ILE A 623 22.03 -20.29 25.96
C ILE A 623 21.51 -18.91 25.53
N THR A 624 22.30 -17.84 25.67
CA THR A 624 21.89 -16.49 25.23
C THR A 624 21.80 -16.37 23.70
N LEU A 625 22.78 -16.92 22.98
CA LEU A 625 22.76 -16.98 21.52
C LEU A 625 21.66 -17.94 21.04
N GLY A 626 21.51 -19.10 21.68
CA GLY A 626 20.43 -20.04 21.41
C GLY A 626 19.06 -19.39 21.53
N SER A 627 18.82 -18.61 22.59
CA SER A 627 17.57 -17.84 22.76
C SER A 627 17.36 -16.81 21.66
N THR A 628 18.41 -16.08 21.24
CA THR A 628 18.34 -15.14 20.12
C THR A 628 17.96 -15.84 18.81
N LEU A 629 18.61 -16.97 18.49
CA LEU A 629 18.34 -17.76 17.29
C LEU A 629 16.94 -18.40 17.29
N MET A 630 16.48 -18.88 18.45
CA MET A 630 15.12 -19.41 18.63
C MET A 630 14.04 -18.32 18.47
N ASN A 631 14.30 -17.10 18.94
CA ASN A 631 13.38 -15.98 18.72
C ASN A 631 13.32 -15.55 17.23
N ILE A 632 14.43 -15.64 16.47
CA ILE A 632 14.40 -15.45 15.00
C ILE A 632 13.46 -16.48 14.34
N PHE A 633 13.54 -17.76 14.72
CA PHE A 633 12.63 -18.77 14.17
C PHE A 633 11.17 -18.59 14.63
N SER A 634 10.94 -18.15 15.87
CA SER A 634 9.61 -17.78 16.37
C SER A 634 8.99 -16.60 15.59
N ASN A 635 9.81 -15.61 15.23
CA ASN A 635 9.39 -14.50 14.39
C ASN A 635 9.08 -14.95 12.97
N ILE A 636 9.94 -15.76 12.35
CA ILE A 636 9.71 -16.35 11.03
C ILE A 636 8.37 -17.13 11.01
N LEU A 637 8.08 -17.92 12.05
CA LEU A 637 6.81 -18.64 12.25
C LEU A 637 5.55 -17.76 12.36
N SER A 638 5.67 -16.43 12.39
CA SER A 638 4.53 -15.48 12.28
C SER A 638 4.21 -15.05 10.84
N SER A 639 5.08 -15.38 9.87
CA SER A 639 4.93 -15.04 8.44
C SER A 639 3.79 -15.81 7.77
N SER A 640 3.48 -15.47 6.51
CA SER A 640 2.45 -16.20 5.74
C SER A 640 2.89 -17.65 5.48
N ASP A 641 1.94 -18.59 5.57
CA ASP A 641 2.18 -20.01 5.26
C ASP A 641 2.82 -20.16 3.86
N SER A 642 2.31 -19.44 2.85
CA SER A 642 2.85 -19.47 1.48
C SER A 642 4.32 -19.05 1.35
N ASP A 643 4.81 -18.14 2.19
CA ASP A 643 6.20 -17.68 2.17
C ASP A 643 7.15 -18.65 2.89
N LEU A 644 6.64 -19.40 3.88
CA LEU A 644 7.40 -20.35 4.68
C LEU A 644 7.73 -21.65 3.94
N LEU A 645 6.92 -22.02 2.94
CA LEU A 645 7.00 -23.33 2.26
C LEU A 645 8.40 -23.61 1.67
N GLU A 646 9.01 -22.63 1.01
CA GLU A 646 10.31 -22.76 0.33
C GLU A 646 11.46 -23.02 1.31
N SER A 647 11.41 -22.41 2.50
CA SER A 647 12.48 -22.47 3.51
C SER A 647 12.26 -23.55 4.58
N SER A 648 11.08 -24.17 4.58
CA SER A 648 10.55 -25.07 5.63
C SER A 648 11.53 -26.14 6.12
N THR A 649 11.98 -27.00 5.20
CA THR A 649 12.85 -28.14 5.51
C THR A 649 14.24 -27.72 5.99
N GLU A 650 14.74 -26.57 5.56
CA GLU A 650 16.06 -26.07 5.96
C GLU A 650 16.01 -25.36 7.32
N ALA A 651 14.92 -24.64 7.61
CA ALA A 651 14.67 -24.06 8.93
C ALA A 651 14.57 -25.16 10.00
N LEU A 652 13.81 -26.24 9.74
CA LEU A 652 13.64 -27.33 10.69
C LEU A 652 14.97 -28.04 11.01
N LYS A 653 15.78 -28.38 9.99
CA LYS A 653 17.14 -28.93 10.20
C LYS A 653 18.03 -27.99 11.01
N THR A 654 17.95 -26.69 10.76
CA THR A 654 18.76 -25.69 11.48
C THR A 654 18.36 -25.59 12.95
N ILE A 655 17.07 -25.75 13.27
CA ILE A 655 16.56 -25.85 14.65
C ILE A 655 17.05 -27.15 15.32
N ASP A 656 17.02 -28.28 14.61
CA ASP A 656 17.52 -29.56 15.14
C ASP A 656 19.05 -29.54 15.41
N GLU A 657 19.85 -28.94 14.50
CA GLU A 657 21.30 -28.79 14.68
C GLU A 657 21.64 -27.79 15.81
N LEU A 658 20.86 -26.71 15.93
CA LEU A 658 20.96 -25.76 17.05
C LEU A 658 20.70 -26.45 18.39
N ALA A 659 19.62 -27.24 18.48
CA ALA A 659 19.27 -27.99 19.69
C ALA A 659 20.37 -28.97 20.12
N PHE A 660 21.02 -29.64 19.17
CA PHE A 660 22.14 -30.53 19.43
C PHE A 660 23.37 -29.80 19.99
N LYS A 661 23.62 -28.56 19.54
CA LYS A 661 24.82 -27.75 19.85
C LYS A 661 24.73 -26.84 21.08
N ILE A 662 23.56 -26.69 21.71
CA ILE A 662 23.41 -25.91 22.95
C ILE A 662 24.34 -26.46 24.06
N ASP A 663 25.01 -25.59 24.80
CA ASP A 663 25.81 -26.04 25.96
C ASP A 663 24.93 -26.49 27.13
N LEU A 664 25.27 -27.64 27.72
CA LEU A 664 24.63 -28.26 28.90
C LEU A 664 25.62 -28.44 30.06
N ASN A 665 26.86 -27.93 29.96
CA ASN A 665 27.87 -28.04 31.02
C ASN A 665 27.45 -27.36 32.34
N SER A 666 26.47 -26.45 32.29
CA SER A 666 26.00 -25.66 33.45
C SER A 666 24.77 -26.25 34.15
N THR A 667 23.90 -26.99 33.46
CA THR A 667 22.61 -27.47 34.00
C THR A 667 22.20 -28.81 33.36
N PRO A 668 21.51 -29.71 34.10
CA PRO A 668 21.07 -31.00 33.57
C PRO A 668 19.97 -30.90 32.50
N HIS A 669 19.26 -29.77 32.46
CA HIS A 669 18.29 -29.41 31.43
C HIS A 669 18.39 -27.91 31.11
N VAL A 670 17.96 -27.51 29.90
CA VAL A 670 17.88 -26.13 29.41
C VAL A 670 16.54 -25.93 28.70
N ASN A 671 15.84 -24.86 29.05
CA ASN A 671 14.54 -24.48 28.49
C ASN A 671 14.70 -23.15 27.74
N ILE A 672 14.27 -23.09 26.48
CA ILE A 672 14.19 -21.86 25.68
C ILE A 672 12.75 -21.70 25.18
N GLU A 673 12.05 -20.71 25.73
CA GLU A 673 10.62 -20.48 25.53
C GLU A 673 10.42 -19.17 24.75
N THR A 674 9.60 -19.20 23.69
CA THR A 674 9.29 -18.05 22.83
C THR A 674 7.80 -18.06 22.43
N GLN A 675 7.32 -17.01 21.77
CA GLN A 675 5.90 -16.84 21.44
C GLN A 675 5.32 -17.94 20.52
N ASN A 676 6.09 -18.44 19.54
CA ASN A 676 5.60 -19.41 18.55
C ASN A 676 6.32 -20.78 18.64
N LEU A 677 7.38 -20.88 19.44
CA LEU A 677 8.31 -22.02 19.46
C LEU A 677 8.88 -22.23 20.87
N ALA A 678 9.03 -23.48 21.31
CA ALA A 678 9.69 -23.81 22.57
C ALA A 678 10.64 -24.99 22.36
N LEU A 679 11.82 -24.95 22.98
CA LEU A 679 12.86 -25.97 22.91
C LEU A 679 13.35 -26.32 24.31
N GLY A 680 13.14 -27.57 24.71
CA GLY A 680 13.71 -28.17 25.91
C GLY A 680 14.80 -29.18 25.54
N VAL A 681 15.97 -29.09 26.16
CA VAL A 681 17.07 -30.06 25.99
C VAL A 681 17.46 -30.60 27.36
N SER A 682 17.59 -31.92 27.50
CA SER A 682 17.90 -32.58 28.77
C SER A 682 18.96 -33.66 28.60
N SER A 683 19.83 -33.81 29.60
CA SER A 683 20.86 -34.86 29.63
C SER A 683 20.27 -36.21 30.05
N LEU A 684 20.49 -37.23 29.22
CA LEU A 684 20.11 -38.61 29.51
C LEU A 684 21.25 -39.29 30.26
N ILE A 685 20.99 -39.70 31.51
CA ILE A 685 21.93 -40.48 32.32
C ILE A 685 21.62 -41.97 32.13
N PRO A 686 22.53 -42.79 31.57
CA PRO A 686 22.28 -44.22 31.40
C PRO A 686 22.20 -44.93 32.77
N GLY A 687 21.11 -45.67 33.00
CA GLY A 687 20.89 -46.48 34.20
C GLY A 687 19.84 -45.97 35.19
N THR A 688 19.23 -44.80 34.96
CA THR A 688 18.10 -44.32 35.78
C THR A 688 16.75 -44.75 35.19
N ASN A 689 16.11 -45.76 35.78
CA ASN A 689 14.83 -46.33 35.31
C ASN A 689 13.59 -45.43 35.54
N ALA A 690 13.74 -44.11 35.58
CA ALA A 690 12.65 -43.17 35.71
C ALA A 690 12.07 -42.84 34.32
N PRO A 691 10.74 -42.92 34.11
CA PRO A 691 10.14 -42.50 32.85
C PRO A 691 10.24 -40.97 32.72
N SER A 692 11.09 -40.47 31.82
CA SER A 692 11.17 -39.04 31.53
C SER A 692 9.85 -38.56 30.92
N ASN A 693 9.13 -37.73 31.66
CA ASN A 693 7.88 -37.11 31.26
C ASN A 693 8.13 -35.63 30.93
N PHE A 694 8.25 -35.31 29.66
CA PHE A 694 8.30 -33.92 29.20
C PHE A 694 6.87 -33.43 28.97
N SER A 695 6.48 -32.33 29.60
CA SER A 695 5.16 -31.71 29.40
C SER A 695 5.27 -30.20 29.21
N ILE A 696 4.41 -29.64 28.37
CA ILE A 696 4.34 -28.20 28.10
C ILE A 696 2.90 -27.71 28.20
N GLY A 697 2.68 -26.58 28.87
CA GLY A 697 1.36 -26.02 29.09
C GLY A 697 1.37 -24.51 29.29
N LEU A 698 0.21 -23.97 29.68
CA LEU A 698 0.05 -22.55 30.00
C LEU A 698 0.17 -22.34 31.52
N PRO A 699 0.87 -21.29 31.99
CA PRO A 699 0.99 -20.98 33.41
C PRO A 699 -0.37 -20.57 34.00
N SER A 700 -0.61 -20.93 35.26
CA SER A 700 -1.86 -20.63 35.98
C SER A 700 -2.15 -19.14 36.18
N ASN A 701 -1.16 -18.27 35.95
CA ASN A 701 -1.21 -16.84 36.24
C ASN A 701 -1.68 -15.99 35.05
N ASN A 702 -2.27 -16.59 34.01
CA ASN A 702 -2.89 -15.89 32.88
C ASN A 702 -1.89 -15.11 31.99
N GLU A 703 -0.60 -15.48 32.04
CA GLU A 703 0.45 -14.99 31.15
C GLU A 703 0.46 -15.76 29.82
N SER A 704 0.94 -15.13 28.74
CA SER A 704 0.84 -15.64 27.36
C SER A 704 2.05 -16.46 26.89
N TYR A 705 2.92 -16.88 27.80
CA TYR A 705 4.10 -17.69 27.49
C TYR A 705 3.85 -19.17 27.84
N PHE A 706 4.51 -20.09 27.14
CA PHE A 706 4.47 -21.51 27.47
C PHE A 706 5.45 -21.82 28.60
N GLN A 707 5.12 -22.79 29.44
CA GLN A 707 6.02 -23.31 30.47
C GLN A 707 6.27 -24.80 30.24
N MET A 708 7.54 -25.22 30.23
CA MET A 708 7.98 -26.61 30.13
C MET A 708 8.34 -27.22 31.51
N ASP A 709 7.85 -28.43 31.77
CA ASP A 709 8.18 -29.27 32.93
C ASP A 709 8.75 -30.64 32.48
N PHE A 710 9.72 -31.14 33.23
CA PHE A 710 10.45 -32.39 32.99
C PHE A 710 10.29 -33.43 34.12
N GLU A 711 9.67 -33.08 35.25
CA GLU A 711 9.70 -33.90 36.48
C GLU A 711 8.32 -34.39 36.95
N ASN A 712 7.31 -33.51 37.08
CA ASN A 712 6.07 -33.87 37.79
C ASN A 712 4.85 -34.08 36.88
N GLY A 713 4.84 -33.48 35.69
CA GLY A 713 3.73 -33.52 34.75
C GLY A 713 2.66 -32.47 35.08
N GLN A 714 2.52 -31.47 34.22
CA GLN A 714 1.54 -30.40 34.39
C GLN A 714 0.10 -30.95 34.35
N ALA A 715 -0.79 -30.40 35.19
CA ALA A 715 -2.14 -30.95 35.40
C ALA A 715 -3.09 -30.86 34.19
N ASP A 716 -2.80 -29.97 33.23
CA ASP A 716 -3.50 -29.85 31.95
C ASP A 716 -2.51 -29.38 30.86
N PRO A 717 -1.71 -30.29 30.27
CA PRO A 717 -0.67 -29.94 29.32
C PRO A 717 -1.24 -29.74 27.91
N LEU A 718 -0.72 -28.77 27.17
CA LEU A 718 -0.99 -28.62 25.74
C LEU A 718 -0.39 -29.78 24.93
N ALA A 719 0.76 -30.28 25.37
CA ALA A 719 1.33 -31.53 24.89
C ALA A 719 2.26 -32.18 25.92
N SER A 720 2.44 -33.50 25.86
CA SER A 720 3.47 -34.23 26.61
C SER A 720 4.01 -35.43 25.86
N VAL A 721 5.26 -35.80 26.18
CA VAL A 721 5.97 -36.99 25.68
C VAL A 721 6.46 -37.79 26.88
N ILE A 722 6.08 -39.06 26.94
CA ILE A 722 6.56 -40.01 27.94
C ILE A 722 7.50 -40.99 27.25
N LEU A 723 8.77 -40.99 27.65
CA LEU A 723 9.79 -41.90 27.11
C LEU A 723 9.65 -43.30 27.75
N PRO A 724 9.75 -44.39 26.95
CA PRO A 724 9.74 -45.75 27.50
C PRO A 724 11.03 -46.03 28.28
N PRO A 725 10.99 -46.76 29.42
CA PRO A 725 12.17 -47.00 30.25
C PRO A 725 13.23 -47.89 29.56
N ASN A 726 12.81 -48.73 28.63
CA ASN A 726 13.68 -49.70 27.93
C ASN A 726 14.41 -49.08 26.70
N LEU A 727 14.38 -47.75 26.57
CA LEU A 727 14.86 -46.97 25.42
C LEU A 727 16.30 -47.28 24.97
N LEU A 728 17.20 -47.54 25.92
CA LEU A 728 18.64 -47.69 25.67
C LEU A 728 19.11 -49.17 25.66
N GLU A 729 18.23 -50.14 25.94
CA GLU A 729 18.63 -51.56 26.11
C GLU A 729 19.18 -52.22 24.83
N ASN A 730 18.91 -51.64 23.66
CA ASN A 730 19.08 -52.29 22.36
C ASN A 730 20.04 -51.54 21.40
N LEU A 731 20.77 -50.54 21.91
CA LEU A 731 21.78 -49.76 21.16
C LEU A 731 23.16 -50.41 21.22
N SER A 732 24.05 -50.10 20.27
CA SER A 732 25.45 -50.50 20.37
C SER A 732 26.18 -49.68 21.46
N PRO A 733 27.31 -50.18 22.02
CA PRO A 733 28.08 -49.41 22.99
C PRO A 733 28.68 -48.12 22.39
N GLU A 734 28.85 -48.05 21.06
CA GLU A 734 29.32 -46.84 20.37
C GLU A 734 28.18 -45.80 20.24
N ASP A 735 26.97 -46.25 19.85
CA ASP A 735 25.78 -45.39 19.82
C ASP A 735 25.38 -44.90 21.23
N SER A 736 25.57 -45.74 22.25
CA SER A 736 25.29 -45.41 23.65
C SER A 736 26.22 -44.33 24.24
N GLU A 737 27.36 -44.03 23.62
CA GLU A 737 28.19 -42.88 24.01
C GLU A 737 27.69 -41.57 23.38
N LEU A 738 27.09 -41.65 22.19
CA LEU A 738 26.50 -40.52 21.45
C LEU A 738 25.12 -40.13 22.00
N VAL A 739 24.35 -41.10 22.49
CA VAL A 739 23.02 -40.90 23.09
C VAL A 739 23.15 -40.43 24.55
N ARG A 740 23.43 -39.13 24.72
CA ARG A 740 23.47 -38.45 26.03
C ARG A 740 22.52 -37.25 26.16
N ARG A 741 21.73 -36.95 25.12
CA ARG A 741 20.85 -35.77 25.06
C ARG A 741 19.49 -36.16 24.46
N ALA A 742 18.40 -35.76 25.12
CA ALA A 742 17.05 -35.72 24.55
C ALA A 742 16.70 -34.26 24.24
N GLN A 743 16.13 -34.01 23.05
CA GLN A 743 15.60 -32.70 22.66
C GLN A 743 14.11 -32.79 22.36
N PHE A 744 13.35 -31.83 22.88
CA PHE A 744 11.90 -31.70 22.72
C PHE A 744 11.61 -30.32 22.14
N THR A 745 10.93 -30.25 21.00
CA THR A 745 10.60 -28.97 20.35
C THR A 745 9.10 -28.87 20.12
N PHE A 746 8.46 -27.85 20.67
CA PHE A 746 7.03 -27.60 20.53
C PHE A 746 6.77 -26.39 19.64
N PHE A 747 5.90 -26.54 18.65
CA PHE A 747 5.53 -25.51 17.69
C PHE A 747 4.07 -25.11 17.89
N ASN A 748 3.85 -23.87 18.35
CA ASN A 748 2.53 -23.23 18.46
C ASN A 748 1.94 -22.99 17.05
N LYS A 749 2.80 -22.61 16.10
CA LYS A 749 2.46 -22.30 14.71
C LYS A 749 2.84 -23.44 13.77
N THR A 750 2.01 -23.70 12.78
CA THR A 750 2.09 -24.89 11.92
C THR A 750 2.69 -24.64 10.54
N GLY A 751 3.05 -23.39 10.20
CA GLY A 751 3.43 -22.96 8.85
C GLY A 751 4.67 -23.65 8.25
N LEU A 752 5.56 -24.22 9.07
CA LEU A 752 6.70 -25.00 8.56
C LEU A 752 6.33 -26.43 8.08
N PHE A 753 5.10 -26.91 8.33
CA PHE A 753 4.71 -28.32 8.15
C PHE A 753 3.61 -28.53 7.08
N GLN A 754 3.78 -27.90 5.91
CA GLN A 754 2.82 -27.92 4.80
C GLN A 754 3.08 -29.04 3.78
N ASP A 755 2.25 -30.08 3.78
CA ASP A 755 2.38 -31.19 2.81
C ASP A 755 1.68 -30.88 1.48
N VAL A 756 2.47 -30.42 0.51
CA VAL A 756 2.04 -30.12 -0.87
C VAL A 756 1.47 -31.34 -1.61
N GLY A 757 1.81 -32.57 -1.18
CA GLY A 757 1.38 -33.82 -1.81
C GLY A 757 0.09 -34.43 -1.25
N SER A 758 -0.37 -34.01 -0.06
CA SER A 758 -1.50 -34.63 0.62
C SER A 758 -2.81 -33.87 0.40
N GLN A 759 -3.62 -34.32 -0.56
CA GLN A 759 -4.95 -33.75 -0.77
C GLN A 759 -5.82 -33.75 0.52
N ARG A 760 -6.20 -32.54 0.95
CA ARG A 760 -7.31 -32.20 1.88
C ARG A 760 -7.14 -32.45 3.39
N LYS A 761 -6.18 -33.26 3.85
CA LYS A 761 -5.95 -33.45 5.31
C LYS A 761 -5.32 -32.19 5.90
N VAL A 762 -5.92 -31.63 6.96
CA VAL A 762 -5.35 -30.49 7.69
C VAL A 762 -4.88 -30.92 9.08
N LEU A 763 -3.94 -30.15 9.63
CA LEU A 763 -3.43 -30.31 10.99
C LEU A 763 -4.33 -29.54 11.97
N VAL A 764 -4.74 -30.18 13.05
CA VAL A 764 -5.59 -29.57 14.10
C VAL A 764 -4.98 -29.61 15.50
N SER A 765 -3.76 -30.14 15.64
CA SER A 765 -2.95 -30.04 16.85
C SER A 765 -1.77 -29.07 16.66
N TYR A 766 -1.10 -28.78 17.78
CA TYR A 766 0.28 -28.32 17.78
C TYR A 766 1.21 -29.40 17.18
N VAL A 767 2.42 -29.02 16.76
CA VAL A 767 3.47 -29.97 16.33
C VAL A 767 4.50 -30.11 17.43
N MET A 768 4.98 -31.34 17.65
CA MET A 768 5.88 -31.68 18.75
C MET A 768 6.94 -32.67 18.28
N ALA A 769 8.20 -32.23 18.23
CA ALA A 769 9.33 -33.08 17.88
C ALA A 769 10.02 -33.63 19.11
N CYS A 770 10.46 -34.88 19.03
CA CYS A 770 11.34 -35.49 20.01
C CYS A 770 12.46 -36.25 19.27
N SER A 771 13.71 -35.89 19.54
CA SER A 771 14.89 -36.59 19.03
C SER A 771 15.86 -36.89 20.18
N ILE A 772 16.68 -37.92 19.98
CA ILE A 772 17.61 -38.44 20.98
C ILE A 772 18.98 -38.58 20.31
N GLY A 773 19.85 -37.61 20.59
CA GLY A 773 21.06 -37.38 19.81
C GLY A 773 20.77 -37.13 18.32
N ASN A 774 21.76 -37.42 17.47
CA ASN A 774 21.71 -37.27 16.01
C ASN A 774 21.42 -38.61 15.30
N ILE A 775 20.63 -39.49 15.92
CA ILE A 775 20.23 -40.79 15.34
C ILE A 775 18.72 -40.99 15.40
N THR A 776 18.11 -41.50 14.32
CA THR A 776 16.69 -41.85 14.30
C THR A 776 16.49 -43.28 14.80
N ILE A 777 16.21 -43.42 16.10
CA ILE A 777 15.89 -44.74 16.69
C ILE A 777 14.54 -45.21 16.14
N GLN A 778 14.50 -46.44 15.61
CA GLN A 778 13.32 -47.05 14.97
C GLN A 778 13.09 -48.49 15.47
N ASN A 779 11.85 -48.96 15.39
CA ASN A 779 11.41 -50.28 15.87
C ASN A 779 11.59 -50.47 17.39
N LEU A 780 11.18 -49.45 18.15
CA LEU A 780 11.08 -49.53 19.61
C LEU A 780 10.14 -50.67 20.03
N LYS A 781 10.56 -51.45 21.02
CA LYS A 781 9.82 -52.58 21.61
C LYS A 781 8.56 -52.10 22.35
N ASP A 782 8.72 -51.03 23.13
CA ASP A 782 7.65 -50.32 23.82
C ASP A 782 7.51 -48.94 23.16
N PRO A 783 6.31 -48.51 22.72
CA PRO A 783 6.15 -47.28 21.95
C PRO A 783 6.29 -46.03 22.83
N VAL A 784 6.76 -44.93 22.21
CA VAL A 784 6.70 -43.59 22.80
C VAL A 784 5.24 -43.17 22.89
N GLN A 785 4.81 -42.70 24.07
CA GLN A 785 3.47 -42.16 24.28
C GLN A 785 3.52 -40.63 24.18
N ILE A 786 2.74 -40.08 23.25
CA ILE A 786 2.70 -38.64 22.95
C ILE A 786 1.26 -38.18 23.06
N LYS A 787 0.97 -37.27 24.00
CA LYS A 787 -0.35 -36.67 24.21
C LYS A 787 -0.34 -35.25 23.66
N ILE A 788 -1.28 -34.89 22.79
CA ILE A 788 -1.40 -33.52 22.25
C ILE A 788 -2.85 -33.04 22.29
N LYS A 789 -3.06 -31.82 22.79
CA LYS A 789 -4.35 -31.14 22.85
C LYS A 789 -4.73 -30.52 21.50
N HIS A 790 -6.02 -30.50 21.17
CA HIS A 790 -6.50 -29.92 19.90
C HIS A 790 -6.53 -28.40 19.96
N THR A 791 -6.14 -27.75 18.84
CA THR A 791 -6.18 -26.28 18.66
C THR A 791 -7.59 -25.74 18.43
N ARG A 792 -8.58 -26.64 18.22
CA ARG A 792 -9.97 -26.30 17.89
C ARG A 792 -10.91 -26.96 18.90
N THR A 793 -11.92 -26.21 19.33
CA THR A 793 -12.96 -26.64 20.29
C THR A 793 -14.07 -27.50 19.65
N GLN A 794 -13.75 -28.26 18.61
CA GLN A 794 -14.69 -29.16 17.92
C GLN A 794 -14.28 -30.60 18.20
N GLU A 795 -15.24 -31.45 18.57
CA GLU A 795 -14.99 -32.88 18.77
C GLU A 795 -14.48 -33.52 17.47
N VAL A 796 -13.32 -34.19 17.50
CA VAL A 796 -12.69 -34.74 16.29
C VAL A 796 -12.65 -36.27 16.34
N HIS A 797 -13.63 -36.91 15.68
CA HIS A 797 -14.00 -38.30 15.95
C HIS A 797 -13.05 -39.40 15.41
N HIS A 798 -11.98 -39.08 14.67
CA HIS A 798 -11.09 -40.10 14.05
C HIS A 798 -9.60 -39.67 13.98
N PRO A 799 -8.84 -39.72 15.08
CA PRO A 799 -7.44 -39.28 15.11
C PRO A 799 -6.51 -40.08 14.21
N ILE A 800 -5.64 -39.38 13.47
CA ILE A 800 -4.56 -39.96 12.67
C ILE A 800 -3.23 -39.40 13.18
N CYS A 801 -2.50 -40.24 13.93
CA CYS A 801 -1.13 -39.92 14.34
C CYS A 801 -0.20 -39.93 13.12
N ALA A 802 0.58 -38.86 12.96
CA ALA A 802 1.54 -38.72 11.88
C ALA A 802 2.86 -38.14 12.40
N PHE A 803 3.90 -38.28 11.57
CA PHE A 803 5.18 -37.60 11.74
C PHE A 803 5.59 -36.93 10.42
N TRP A 804 6.48 -35.95 10.51
CA TRP A 804 6.99 -35.22 9.36
C TRP A 804 8.26 -35.91 8.82
N ASP A 805 8.18 -36.36 7.58
CA ASP A 805 9.24 -37.10 6.89
C ASP A 805 10.02 -36.16 5.96
N MET A 806 11.17 -35.67 6.43
CA MET A 806 12.02 -34.69 5.72
C MET A 806 12.47 -35.15 4.33
N ASN A 807 12.50 -36.46 4.06
CA ASN A 807 12.98 -37.01 2.78
C ASN A 807 11.87 -37.10 1.72
N LYS A 808 10.61 -36.95 2.15
CA LYS A 808 9.43 -37.01 1.30
C LYS A 808 9.38 -35.84 0.29
N ASN A 809 8.57 -36.00 -0.75
CA ASN A 809 8.27 -34.98 -1.76
C ASN A 809 9.51 -34.30 -2.41
N LYS A 810 10.58 -35.06 -2.69
CA LYS A 810 11.91 -34.56 -3.15
C LYS A 810 12.60 -33.65 -2.11
N SER A 811 12.70 -34.12 -0.87
CA SER A 811 13.30 -33.38 0.26
C SER A 811 12.68 -32.01 0.56
N PHE A 812 11.38 -31.85 0.30
CA PHE A 812 10.56 -30.72 0.77
C PHE A 812 9.72 -31.08 2.01
N GLY A 813 9.81 -32.33 2.49
CA GLY A 813 9.05 -32.81 3.63
C GLY A 813 7.61 -33.25 3.28
N GLY A 814 6.93 -33.88 4.23
CA GLY A 814 5.52 -34.26 4.13
C GLY A 814 5.08 -35.19 5.26
N TRP A 815 3.77 -35.30 5.50
CA TRP A 815 3.23 -36.09 6.62
C TRP A 815 3.21 -37.58 6.28
N ASN A 816 3.72 -38.42 7.19
CA ASN A 816 3.80 -39.86 7.07
C ASN A 816 3.17 -40.53 8.32
N THR A 817 2.55 -41.70 8.16
CA THR A 817 1.80 -42.40 9.22
C THR A 817 2.40 -43.77 9.57
N SER A 818 3.54 -44.14 8.99
CA SER A 818 4.20 -45.42 9.30
C SER A 818 4.72 -45.44 10.74
N GLY A 819 4.34 -46.47 11.49
CA GLY A 819 4.86 -46.71 12.85
C GLY A 819 4.20 -45.90 13.98
N CYS A 820 3.13 -45.13 13.70
CA CYS A 820 2.35 -44.39 14.70
C CYS A 820 0.86 -44.78 14.67
N VAL A 821 0.24 -44.93 15.83
CA VAL A 821 -1.18 -45.33 15.99
C VAL A 821 -1.85 -44.48 17.07
N ALA A 822 -3.11 -44.09 16.87
CA ALA A 822 -3.90 -43.39 17.88
C ALA A 822 -4.46 -44.34 18.95
N HIS A 823 -4.41 -43.93 20.22
CA HIS A 823 -5.03 -44.65 21.32
C HIS A 823 -6.54 -44.37 21.40
N SER A 824 -7.31 -45.29 21.98
CA SER A 824 -8.78 -45.32 21.85
C SER A 824 -9.57 -44.65 22.97
N ASP A 825 -8.92 -44.20 24.05
CA ASP A 825 -9.59 -43.49 25.14
C ASP A 825 -9.85 -42.03 24.74
N LEU A 826 -11.14 -41.75 24.48
CA LEU A 826 -11.62 -40.57 23.78
C LEU A 826 -12.06 -39.46 24.74
N ASP A 827 -11.11 -38.67 25.23
CA ASP A 827 -11.43 -37.32 25.72
C ASP A 827 -11.51 -36.34 24.53
N ALA A 828 -12.60 -35.58 24.44
CA ALA A 828 -13.07 -34.98 23.19
C ALA A 828 -12.23 -33.79 22.65
N GLY A 829 -11.15 -33.40 23.33
CA GLY A 829 -10.26 -32.29 22.97
C GLY A 829 -8.76 -32.63 22.97
N GLU A 830 -8.40 -33.91 23.04
CA GLU A 830 -7.01 -34.36 22.99
C GLU A 830 -6.83 -35.64 22.17
N THR A 831 -5.58 -36.05 21.96
CA THR A 831 -5.24 -37.32 21.32
C THR A 831 -3.94 -37.86 21.88
N ILE A 832 -3.95 -39.16 22.19
CA ILE A 832 -2.75 -39.91 22.57
C ILE A 832 -2.30 -40.73 21.36
N CYS A 833 -1.04 -40.56 20.97
CA CYS A 833 -0.36 -41.31 19.93
C CYS A 833 0.69 -42.25 20.53
N LEU A 834 0.77 -43.45 19.96
CA LEU A 834 1.77 -44.46 20.27
C LEU A 834 2.65 -44.64 19.03
N CYS A 835 3.94 -44.28 19.12
CA CYS A 835 4.89 -44.32 18.01
C CYS A 835 6.09 -45.23 18.30
N SER A 836 6.54 -45.97 17.29
CA SER A 836 7.63 -46.97 17.37
C SER A 836 9.01 -46.43 16.95
N HIS A 837 9.14 -45.11 16.85
CA HIS A 837 10.36 -44.38 16.43
C HIS A 837 10.39 -42.98 17.06
N PHE A 838 11.44 -42.20 16.80
CA PHE A 838 11.60 -40.80 17.19
C PHE A 838 11.74 -39.88 15.97
N THR A 839 10.85 -38.89 15.82
CA THR A 839 10.75 -37.93 14.70
C THR A 839 9.98 -36.66 15.13
N HIS A 840 9.68 -35.75 14.19
CA HIS A 840 8.81 -34.59 14.40
C HIS A 840 7.33 -35.00 14.29
N PHE A 841 6.58 -35.07 15.40
CA PHE A 841 5.23 -35.63 15.45
C PHE A 841 4.11 -34.56 15.36
N GLY A 842 2.97 -34.93 14.76
CA GLY A 842 1.77 -34.10 14.72
C GLY A 842 0.50 -34.94 14.58
N VAL A 843 -0.57 -34.55 15.29
CA VAL A 843 -1.89 -35.20 15.19
C VAL A 843 -2.63 -34.58 14.01
N LEU A 844 -2.47 -35.21 12.85
CA LEU A 844 -3.10 -34.80 11.60
C LEU A 844 -4.60 -35.17 11.64
N MET A 845 -5.52 -34.21 11.44
CA MET A 845 -6.94 -34.55 11.44
C MET A 845 -7.88 -33.65 10.60
N ASP A 846 -8.62 -34.36 9.77
CA ASP A 846 -9.83 -33.99 9.01
C ASP A 846 -9.74 -32.87 7.96
N LEU A 847 -10.84 -32.70 7.20
CA LEU A 847 -10.91 -31.96 5.94
C LEU A 847 -11.77 -30.70 6.11
N PRO A 848 -11.19 -29.54 6.45
CA PRO A 848 -11.99 -28.33 6.68
C PRO A 848 -12.63 -27.82 5.39
N ARG A 849 -13.91 -28.13 5.23
CA ARG A 849 -14.86 -27.25 4.54
C ARG A 849 -16.08 -27.01 5.43
N SER A 850 -16.42 -25.73 5.56
CA SER A 850 -17.43 -25.20 6.47
C SER A 850 -18.87 -25.46 5.99
N ALA A 851 -19.22 -26.74 5.88
CA ALA A 851 -20.58 -27.25 5.74
C ALA A 851 -20.64 -28.61 6.45
N SER A 852 -20.63 -28.58 7.79
CA SER A 852 -20.54 -29.70 8.77
C SER A 852 -20.13 -31.05 8.14
N GLN A 853 -18.81 -31.32 8.11
CA GLN A 853 -18.21 -32.35 7.26
C GLN A 853 -19.03 -33.64 7.24
N ILE A 854 -19.72 -33.86 6.13
CA ILE A 854 -20.61 -35.01 5.94
C ILE A 854 -19.71 -36.25 5.94
N ASP A 855 -19.83 -37.10 6.97
CA ASP A 855 -19.04 -38.33 7.14
C ASP A 855 -18.91 -39.12 5.82
N GLY A 856 -17.77 -39.77 5.58
CA GLY A 856 -17.45 -40.44 4.32
C GLY A 856 -18.50 -41.46 3.86
N ARG A 857 -19.20 -42.11 4.80
CA ARG A 857 -20.36 -42.96 4.48
C ARG A 857 -21.53 -42.14 3.95
N ASN A 858 -21.88 -41.05 4.65
CA ASN A 858 -22.92 -40.11 4.23
C ASN A 858 -22.54 -39.42 2.90
N THR A 859 -21.28 -39.08 2.64
CA THR A 859 -20.86 -38.49 1.34
C THR A 859 -21.11 -39.48 0.21
N LYS A 860 -20.68 -40.74 0.36
CA LYS A 860 -20.90 -41.79 -0.65
C LYS A 860 -22.38 -42.05 -0.89
N VAL A 861 -23.19 -42.15 0.17
CA VAL A 861 -24.66 -42.30 0.07
C VAL A 861 -25.30 -41.10 -0.63
N LEU A 862 -24.92 -39.87 -0.28
CA LEU A 862 -25.45 -38.65 -0.92
C LEU A 862 -25.05 -38.56 -2.40
N THR A 863 -23.84 -39.02 -2.74
CA THR A 863 -23.34 -39.13 -4.13
C THR A 863 -24.22 -40.10 -4.92
N PHE A 864 -24.46 -41.32 -4.42
CA PHE A 864 -25.33 -42.29 -5.09
C PHE A 864 -26.77 -41.78 -5.25
N ILE A 865 -27.36 -41.16 -4.20
CA ILE A 865 -28.69 -40.54 -4.27
C ILE A 865 -28.72 -39.45 -5.36
N THR A 866 -27.69 -38.61 -5.44
CA THR A 866 -27.64 -37.51 -6.40
C THR A 866 -27.40 -37.99 -7.82
N TYR A 867 -26.49 -38.93 -8.09
CA TYR A 867 -26.24 -39.45 -9.44
C TYR A 867 -27.43 -40.24 -10.00
N ILE A 868 -27.94 -41.23 -9.24
CA ILE A 868 -29.14 -42.00 -9.63
C ILE A 868 -30.33 -41.05 -9.80
N GLY A 869 -30.44 -40.09 -8.87
CA GLY A 869 -31.48 -39.10 -8.82
C GLY A 869 -31.50 -38.13 -10.00
N CYS A 870 -30.38 -37.49 -10.32
CA CYS A 870 -30.23 -36.62 -11.48
C CYS A 870 -30.46 -37.39 -12.79
N GLY A 871 -30.07 -38.67 -12.86
CA GLY A 871 -30.38 -39.54 -14.00
C GLY A 871 -31.89 -39.72 -14.20
N ILE A 872 -32.62 -40.06 -13.14
CA ILE A 872 -34.08 -40.17 -13.14
C ILE A 872 -34.72 -38.81 -13.49
N SER A 873 -34.27 -37.71 -12.87
CA SER A 873 -34.76 -36.35 -13.10
C SER A 873 -34.57 -35.91 -14.56
N ALA A 874 -33.43 -36.24 -15.17
CA ALA A 874 -33.13 -35.98 -16.58
C ALA A 874 -34.06 -36.80 -17.51
N ILE A 875 -34.22 -38.10 -17.27
CA ILE A 875 -35.11 -38.96 -18.07
C ILE A 875 -36.55 -38.43 -18.07
N PHE A 876 -37.10 -38.06 -16.90
CA PHE A 876 -38.47 -37.55 -16.82
C PHE A 876 -38.62 -36.10 -17.32
N SER A 877 -37.57 -35.27 -17.21
CA SER A 877 -37.52 -33.94 -17.86
C SER A 877 -37.49 -34.07 -19.39
N ALA A 878 -36.70 -35.00 -19.93
CA ALA A 878 -36.65 -35.31 -21.36
C ALA A 878 -37.98 -35.87 -21.88
N ALA A 879 -38.62 -36.80 -21.14
CA ALA A 879 -39.94 -37.33 -21.50
C ALA A 879 -41.05 -36.26 -21.47
N THR A 880 -40.96 -35.31 -20.54
CA THR A 880 -41.82 -34.12 -20.50
C THR A 880 -41.58 -33.23 -21.72
N LEU A 881 -40.32 -32.86 -21.98
CA LEU A 881 -39.92 -32.02 -23.11
C LEU A 881 -40.36 -32.64 -24.45
N LEU A 882 -40.07 -33.92 -24.69
CA LEU A 882 -40.47 -34.67 -25.88
C LEU A 882 -41.99 -34.66 -26.07
N THR A 883 -42.77 -34.87 -24.99
CA THR A 883 -44.24 -34.81 -25.06
C THR A 883 -44.74 -33.43 -25.47
N TYR A 884 -44.21 -32.36 -24.88
CA TYR A 884 -44.64 -30.98 -25.18
C TYR A 884 -44.14 -30.47 -26.54
N VAL A 885 -43.03 -31.00 -27.07
CA VAL A 885 -42.53 -30.72 -28.43
C VAL A 885 -43.33 -31.47 -29.49
N ALA A 886 -43.61 -32.76 -29.29
CA ALA A 886 -44.27 -33.62 -30.27
C ALA A 886 -45.74 -33.24 -30.52
N PHE A 887 -46.50 -32.89 -29.47
CA PHE A 887 -47.91 -32.53 -29.62
C PHE A 887 -48.11 -31.02 -29.80
N GLU A 888 -48.18 -30.58 -31.07
CA GLU A 888 -48.31 -29.17 -31.45
C GLU A 888 -49.48 -28.45 -30.74
N LYS A 889 -50.57 -29.16 -30.42
CA LYS A 889 -51.71 -28.65 -29.62
C LYS A 889 -51.32 -28.23 -28.19
N LEU A 890 -50.44 -28.98 -27.50
CA LEU A 890 -49.93 -28.64 -26.16
C LEU A 890 -49.03 -27.41 -26.20
N ARG A 891 -48.23 -27.28 -27.28
CA ARG A 891 -47.25 -26.21 -27.49
C ARG A 891 -47.88 -24.82 -27.72
N ARG A 892 -49.21 -24.72 -27.90
CA ARG A 892 -49.89 -23.43 -28.13
C ARG A 892 -50.09 -22.62 -26.84
N ASP A 893 -50.30 -23.27 -25.70
CA ASP A 893 -50.53 -22.64 -24.40
C ASP A 893 -49.29 -21.91 -23.86
N TYR A 894 -49.46 -20.80 -23.13
CA TYR A 894 -48.34 -20.10 -22.49
C TYR A 894 -47.69 -20.86 -21.31
N PRO A 895 -48.42 -21.43 -20.33
CA PRO A 895 -47.79 -22.23 -19.27
C PRO A 895 -46.99 -23.40 -19.83
N SER A 896 -47.52 -24.07 -20.86
CA SER A 896 -46.83 -25.17 -21.54
C SER A 896 -45.50 -24.74 -22.16
N LYS A 897 -45.38 -23.51 -22.70
CA LYS A 897 -44.11 -22.98 -23.23
C LYS A 897 -43.10 -22.62 -22.14
N ILE A 898 -43.56 -22.07 -21.02
CA ILE A 898 -42.71 -21.74 -19.87
C ILE A 898 -42.17 -23.04 -19.24
N LEU A 899 -43.06 -24.01 -18.99
CA LEU A 899 -42.71 -25.36 -18.55
C LEU A 899 -41.69 -26.02 -19.49
N MET A 900 -41.87 -25.90 -20.81
CA MET A 900 -40.94 -26.48 -21.79
C MET A 900 -39.53 -25.84 -21.71
N ASN A 901 -39.41 -24.56 -21.38
CA ASN A 901 -38.10 -23.91 -21.12
C ASN A 901 -37.52 -24.36 -19.76
N LEU A 902 -38.33 -24.41 -18.71
CA LEU A 902 -37.92 -24.88 -17.38
C LEU A 902 -37.42 -26.34 -17.43
N SER A 903 -38.14 -27.24 -18.09
CA SER A 903 -37.71 -28.63 -18.31
C SER A 903 -36.46 -28.72 -19.19
N SER A 904 -36.21 -27.76 -20.09
CA SER A 904 -34.96 -27.72 -20.87
C SER A 904 -33.78 -27.28 -20.01
N ALA A 905 -33.94 -26.24 -19.19
CA ALA A 905 -32.90 -25.79 -18.25
C ALA A 905 -32.56 -26.89 -17.22
N LEU A 906 -33.57 -27.55 -16.65
CA LEU A 906 -33.39 -28.68 -15.73
C LEU A 906 -32.71 -29.87 -16.44
N LEU A 907 -33.08 -30.18 -17.68
CA LEU A 907 -32.44 -31.28 -18.44
C LEU A 907 -30.95 -31.01 -18.67
N PHE A 908 -30.57 -29.82 -19.13
CA PHE A 908 -29.16 -29.49 -19.34
C PHE A 908 -28.37 -29.39 -18.03
N LEU A 909 -28.95 -28.84 -16.96
CA LEU A 909 -28.32 -28.82 -15.63
C LEU A 909 -27.99 -30.24 -15.13
N ASN A 910 -28.96 -31.16 -15.18
CA ASN A 910 -28.75 -32.55 -14.74
C ASN A 910 -27.78 -33.30 -15.67
N LEU A 911 -27.87 -33.08 -17.00
CA LEU A 911 -26.97 -33.73 -17.95
C LEU A 911 -25.51 -33.28 -17.77
N ILE A 912 -25.26 -31.99 -17.58
CA ILE A 912 -23.91 -31.44 -17.42
C ILE A 912 -23.35 -31.88 -16.06
N PHE A 913 -24.14 -31.84 -14.98
CA PHE A 913 -23.73 -32.34 -13.66
C PHE A 913 -23.33 -33.83 -13.69
N LEU A 914 -24.05 -34.68 -14.43
CA LEU A 914 -23.73 -36.11 -14.58
C LEU A 914 -22.51 -36.39 -15.48
N LEU A 915 -22.18 -35.48 -16.39
CA LEU A 915 -21.01 -35.58 -17.28
C LEU A 915 -19.76 -34.94 -16.67
N ASP A 916 -19.90 -34.10 -15.64
CA ASP A 916 -18.83 -33.29 -15.08
C ASP A 916 -17.59 -34.11 -14.70
N GLY A 917 -17.71 -35.08 -13.80
CA GLY A 917 -16.57 -35.91 -13.35
C GLY A 917 -15.88 -36.68 -14.50
N TRP A 918 -16.65 -37.13 -15.50
CA TRP A 918 -16.09 -37.75 -16.70
C TRP A 918 -15.32 -36.73 -17.57
N ILE A 919 -15.77 -35.48 -17.62
CA ILE A 919 -15.08 -34.41 -18.34
C ILE A 919 -13.82 -33.95 -17.58
N THR A 920 -13.88 -33.87 -16.25
CA THR A 920 -12.76 -33.47 -15.38
C THR A 920 -11.56 -34.43 -15.49
N SER A 921 -11.84 -35.71 -15.74
CA SER A 921 -10.85 -36.77 -16.00
C SER A 921 -9.91 -36.48 -17.17
N PHE A 922 -10.33 -35.70 -18.19
CA PHE A 922 -9.46 -35.32 -19.31
C PHE A 922 -8.34 -34.34 -18.94
N GLY A 923 -8.34 -33.77 -17.73
CA GLY A 923 -7.25 -32.90 -17.23
C GLY A 923 -7.15 -31.51 -17.86
N VAL A 924 -7.93 -31.19 -18.89
CA VAL A 924 -7.87 -29.92 -19.63
C VAL A 924 -8.52 -28.79 -18.83
N ALA A 925 -7.71 -27.87 -18.28
CA ALA A 925 -8.19 -26.76 -17.45
C ALA A 925 -9.29 -25.90 -18.14
N GLY A 926 -9.09 -25.49 -19.39
CA GLY A 926 -10.09 -24.69 -20.11
C GLY A 926 -11.42 -25.40 -20.37
N LEU A 927 -11.41 -26.74 -20.42
CA LEU A 927 -12.62 -27.55 -20.52
C LEU A 927 -13.36 -27.60 -19.18
N CYS A 928 -12.62 -27.74 -18.08
CA CYS A 928 -13.15 -27.63 -16.70
C CYS A 928 -13.81 -26.26 -16.46
N THR A 929 -13.14 -25.16 -16.80
CA THR A 929 -13.69 -23.80 -16.74
C THR A 929 -14.98 -23.66 -17.57
N ALA A 930 -15.03 -24.26 -18.77
CA ALA A 930 -16.22 -24.23 -19.62
C ALA A 930 -17.40 -25.02 -19.02
N VAL A 931 -17.16 -26.21 -18.46
CA VAL A 931 -18.20 -27.01 -17.78
C VAL A 931 -18.73 -26.29 -16.55
N ALA A 932 -17.83 -25.80 -15.67
CA ALA A 932 -18.22 -25.07 -14.46
C ALA A 932 -19.07 -23.82 -14.78
N ALA A 933 -18.67 -23.04 -15.79
CA ALA A 933 -19.42 -21.87 -16.24
C ALA A 933 -20.79 -22.23 -16.87
N LEU A 934 -20.88 -23.36 -17.60
CA LEU A 934 -22.16 -23.84 -18.14
C LEU A 934 -23.09 -24.38 -17.04
N LEU A 935 -22.57 -25.14 -16.08
CA LEU A 935 -23.33 -25.69 -14.96
C LEU A 935 -23.87 -24.53 -14.09
N HIS A 936 -23.04 -23.51 -13.83
CA HIS A 936 -23.44 -22.25 -13.19
C HIS A 936 -24.53 -21.50 -14.00
N PHE A 937 -24.35 -21.35 -15.31
CA PHE A 937 -25.36 -20.73 -16.19
C PHE A 937 -26.72 -21.45 -16.15
N PHE A 938 -26.73 -22.78 -16.28
CA PHE A 938 -27.97 -23.55 -16.25
C PHE A 938 -28.62 -23.56 -14.86
N LEU A 939 -27.85 -23.50 -13.77
CA LEU A 939 -28.37 -23.32 -12.42
C LEU A 939 -29.17 -22.03 -12.29
N LEU A 940 -28.60 -20.88 -12.69
CA LEU A 940 -29.31 -19.59 -12.68
C LEU A 940 -30.49 -19.57 -13.68
N ALA A 941 -30.39 -20.28 -14.81
CA ALA A 941 -31.50 -20.45 -15.74
C ALA A 941 -32.68 -21.23 -15.12
N THR A 942 -32.42 -22.27 -14.32
CA THR A 942 -33.52 -22.99 -13.65
C THR A 942 -34.25 -22.11 -12.64
N PHE A 943 -33.53 -21.34 -11.80
CA PHE A 943 -34.14 -20.44 -10.83
C PHE A 943 -34.91 -19.29 -11.48
N THR A 944 -34.39 -18.68 -12.54
CA THR A 944 -35.13 -17.64 -13.30
C THR A 944 -36.37 -18.18 -13.98
N TRP A 945 -36.33 -19.39 -14.55
CA TRP A 945 -37.52 -20.00 -15.16
C TRP A 945 -38.59 -20.39 -14.13
N MET A 946 -38.22 -20.81 -12.92
CA MET A 946 -39.16 -20.98 -11.80
C MET A 946 -39.78 -19.63 -11.38
N GLY A 947 -38.97 -18.57 -11.28
CA GLY A 947 -39.44 -17.20 -11.00
C GLY A 947 -40.38 -16.64 -12.08
N LEU A 948 -40.11 -16.93 -13.35
CA LEU A 948 -40.99 -16.54 -14.44
C LEU A 948 -42.33 -17.30 -14.42
N GLU A 949 -42.35 -18.59 -14.07
CA GLU A 949 -43.62 -19.32 -13.87
C GLU A 949 -44.38 -18.80 -12.64
N ALA A 950 -43.71 -18.44 -11.55
CA ALA A 950 -44.32 -17.79 -10.39
C ALA A 950 -45.01 -16.46 -10.76
N ILE A 951 -44.34 -15.63 -11.57
CA ILE A 951 -44.89 -14.39 -12.13
C ILE A 951 -46.04 -14.67 -13.12
N HIS A 952 -45.95 -15.74 -13.91
CA HIS A 952 -47.02 -16.16 -14.82
C HIS A 952 -48.29 -16.54 -14.06
N MET A 953 -48.16 -17.37 -13.01
CA MET A 953 -49.27 -17.75 -12.13
C MET A 953 -49.92 -16.52 -11.49
N TYR A 954 -49.13 -15.54 -11.03
CA TYR A 954 -49.66 -14.30 -10.48
C TYR A 954 -50.46 -13.49 -11.51
N ILE A 955 -49.97 -13.34 -12.74
CA ILE A 955 -50.70 -12.62 -13.80
C ILE A 955 -52.01 -13.35 -14.12
N ALA A 956 -51.99 -14.69 -14.18
CA ALA A 956 -53.15 -15.52 -14.52
C ALA A 956 -54.23 -15.60 -13.43
N LEU A 957 -53.85 -15.50 -12.14
CA LEU A 957 -54.78 -15.68 -11.01
C LEU A 957 -55.14 -14.38 -10.27
N VAL A 958 -54.18 -13.46 -10.10
CA VAL A 958 -54.42 -12.17 -9.43
C VAL A 958 -54.91 -11.12 -10.42
N LYS A 959 -54.23 -11.01 -11.57
CA LYS A 959 -54.35 -9.88 -12.51
C LYS A 959 -55.31 -10.16 -13.67
N VAL A 960 -56.41 -10.86 -13.36
CA VAL A 960 -57.35 -11.49 -14.29
C VAL A 960 -57.96 -10.53 -15.33
N PHE A 961 -58.03 -9.23 -15.02
CA PHE A 961 -58.62 -8.23 -15.91
C PHE A 961 -57.59 -7.54 -16.82
N ASN A 962 -57.73 -7.79 -18.11
CA ASN A 962 -57.24 -6.99 -19.24
C ASN A 962 -55.73 -6.68 -19.25
N THR A 963 -54.87 -7.71 -19.23
CA THR A 963 -53.42 -7.57 -19.46
C THR A 963 -52.90 -8.40 -20.65
N TYR A 964 -53.30 -8.03 -21.87
CA TYR A 964 -52.67 -8.56 -23.08
C TYR A 964 -51.24 -8.02 -23.24
N ILE A 965 -50.23 -8.87 -23.10
CA ILE A 965 -48.82 -8.50 -23.26
C ILE A 965 -48.33 -8.92 -24.64
N HIS A 966 -48.15 -7.94 -25.54
CA HIS A 966 -47.60 -8.19 -26.87
C HIS A 966 -46.21 -8.84 -26.80
N ARG A 967 -46.03 -9.93 -27.57
CA ARG A 967 -44.85 -10.82 -27.59
C ARG A 967 -44.45 -11.37 -26.20
N TYR A 968 -45.43 -11.72 -25.36
CA TYR A 968 -45.25 -12.22 -23.99
C TYR A 968 -44.10 -13.23 -23.82
N ILE A 969 -44.14 -14.36 -24.53
CA ILE A 969 -43.14 -15.43 -24.39
C ILE A 969 -41.73 -15.00 -24.80
N LEU A 970 -41.59 -14.13 -25.81
CA LEU A 970 -40.27 -13.63 -26.24
C LEU A 970 -39.60 -12.81 -25.12
N LYS A 971 -40.37 -11.97 -24.41
CA LYS A 971 -39.87 -11.21 -23.27
C LYS A 971 -39.45 -12.12 -22.11
N PHE A 972 -40.19 -13.20 -21.89
CA PHE A 972 -39.86 -14.20 -20.88
C PHE A 972 -38.57 -14.96 -21.25
N CYS A 973 -38.38 -15.35 -22.51
CA CYS A 973 -37.13 -15.96 -22.96
C CYS A 973 -35.92 -15.01 -22.85
N ILE A 974 -36.08 -13.71 -23.16
CA ILE A 974 -35.02 -12.71 -22.99
C ILE A 974 -34.60 -12.59 -21.53
N ILE A 975 -35.54 -12.65 -20.57
CA ILE A 975 -35.23 -12.58 -19.15
C ILE A 975 -34.61 -13.91 -18.66
N GLY A 976 -35.28 -15.04 -18.92
CA GLY A 976 -34.92 -16.36 -18.36
C GLY A 976 -33.64 -16.98 -18.94
N TRP A 977 -33.19 -16.56 -20.12
CA TRP A 977 -31.89 -16.96 -20.66
C TRP A 977 -30.86 -15.81 -20.64
N GLY A 978 -31.29 -14.55 -20.80
CA GLY A 978 -30.38 -13.40 -20.86
C GLY A 978 -29.87 -12.92 -19.50
N LEU A 979 -30.67 -12.99 -18.43
CA LEU A 979 -30.21 -12.58 -17.09
C LEU A 979 -29.14 -13.53 -16.52
N PRO A 980 -29.27 -14.87 -16.60
CA PRO A 980 -28.18 -15.80 -16.27
C PRO A 980 -26.93 -15.59 -17.13
N ALA A 981 -27.10 -15.39 -18.45
CA ALA A 981 -25.99 -15.17 -19.37
C ALA A 981 -25.19 -13.92 -19.01
N LEU A 982 -25.87 -12.83 -18.64
CA LEU A 982 -25.24 -11.57 -18.23
C LEU A 982 -24.37 -11.75 -16.97
N VAL A 983 -24.89 -12.43 -15.94
CA VAL A 983 -24.16 -12.68 -14.67
C VAL A 983 -22.90 -13.51 -14.93
N VAL A 984 -23.02 -14.63 -15.65
CA VAL A 984 -21.87 -15.50 -15.96
C VAL A 984 -20.86 -14.79 -16.88
N SER A 985 -21.31 -13.97 -17.82
CA SER A 985 -20.42 -13.18 -18.70
C SER A 985 -19.62 -12.13 -17.92
N ILE A 986 -20.22 -11.45 -16.94
CA ILE A 986 -19.50 -10.49 -16.09
C ILE A 986 -18.40 -11.21 -15.30
N ILE A 987 -18.71 -12.37 -14.72
CA ILE A 987 -17.76 -13.17 -13.94
C ILE A 987 -16.58 -13.64 -14.81
N LEU A 988 -16.84 -14.10 -16.04
CA LEU A 988 -15.81 -14.52 -17.01
C LEU A 988 -14.90 -13.37 -17.52
N VAL A 989 -15.30 -12.12 -17.29
CA VAL A 989 -14.57 -10.89 -17.68
C VAL A 989 -13.85 -10.23 -16.48
N SER A 990 -14.30 -10.47 -15.24
CA SER A 990 -13.91 -9.65 -14.09
C SER A 990 -12.48 -9.85 -13.55
N ARG A 991 -11.86 -11.02 -13.72
CA ARG A 991 -10.48 -11.33 -13.30
C ARG A 991 -9.96 -12.64 -13.93
N ARG A 992 -8.75 -13.09 -13.57
CA ARG A 992 -8.09 -14.29 -14.11
C ARG A 992 -9.03 -15.50 -14.05
N GLN A 993 -9.31 -16.09 -15.21
CA GLN A 993 -10.30 -17.16 -15.37
C GLN A 993 -9.95 -18.43 -14.56
N ASN A 994 -8.65 -18.70 -14.39
CA ASN A 994 -8.12 -19.86 -13.65
C ASN A 994 -8.25 -19.74 -12.12
N GLU A 995 -8.63 -18.58 -11.57
CA GLU A 995 -8.75 -18.35 -10.12
C GLU A 995 -10.22 -18.43 -9.64
N VAL A 996 -11.19 -18.37 -10.56
CA VAL A 996 -12.62 -18.31 -10.24
C VAL A 996 -13.33 -19.64 -10.50
N TYR A 997 -13.03 -20.29 -11.63
CA TYR A 997 -13.60 -21.59 -12.01
C TYR A 997 -12.47 -22.61 -12.17
N GLY A 998 -12.53 -23.73 -11.45
CA GLY A 998 -11.47 -24.73 -11.45
C GLY A 998 -11.89 -26.08 -10.87
N LYS A 999 -10.90 -26.94 -10.64
CA LYS A 999 -11.11 -28.29 -10.11
C LYS A 999 -11.40 -28.29 -8.61
N GLU A 1000 -12.33 -29.14 -8.22
CA GLU A 1000 -12.81 -29.32 -6.86
C GLU A 1000 -13.04 -30.82 -6.62
N SER A 1001 -12.15 -31.48 -5.87
CA SER A 1001 -12.37 -32.88 -5.47
C SER A 1001 -13.69 -33.02 -4.69
N TYR A 1002 -14.39 -34.15 -4.82
CA TYR A 1002 -15.58 -34.47 -4.04
C TYR A 1002 -15.41 -35.83 -3.33
N GLY A 1003 -15.65 -35.89 -2.03
CA GLY A 1003 -15.36 -37.08 -1.21
C GLY A 1003 -13.91 -37.16 -0.70
N LYS A 1004 -13.54 -38.35 -0.22
CA LYS A 1004 -12.31 -38.65 0.54
C LYS A 1004 -11.36 -39.62 -0.16
N ASP A 1005 -11.77 -40.18 -1.31
CA ASP A 1005 -10.98 -41.02 -2.20
C ASP A 1005 -10.53 -40.21 -3.43
N GLN A 1006 -9.41 -40.56 -4.06
CA GLN A 1006 -8.64 -39.63 -4.91
C GLN A 1006 -9.13 -39.48 -6.38
N ASP A 1007 -10.16 -40.23 -6.81
CA ASP A 1007 -10.56 -40.31 -8.21
C ASP A 1007 -11.71 -39.37 -8.64
N ASP A 1008 -12.53 -38.88 -7.68
CA ASP A 1008 -13.70 -38.04 -7.96
C ASP A 1008 -13.35 -36.54 -7.96
N GLU A 1009 -12.82 -36.04 -9.07
CA GLU A 1009 -12.65 -34.59 -9.32
C GLU A 1009 -13.87 -34.00 -10.06
N PHE A 1010 -14.37 -32.85 -9.59
CA PHE A 1010 -15.51 -32.11 -10.14
C PHE A 1010 -15.11 -30.69 -10.55
N CYS A 1011 -15.81 -30.02 -11.48
CA CYS A 1011 -15.48 -28.69 -11.99
C CYS A 1011 -16.48 -27.61 -11.53
N TRP A 1012 -16.02 -26.67 -10.68
CA TRP A 1012 -16.91 -25.72 -10.03
C TRP A 1012 -16.28 -24.34 -9.74
N ILE A 1013 -17.05 -23.47 -9.07
CA ILE A 1013 -16.62 -22.15 -8.61
C ILE A 1013 -15.73 -22.32 -7.38
N GLN A 1014 -14.45 -21.98 -7.50
CA GLN A 1014 -13.49 -22.06 -6.41
C GLN A 1014 -13.53 -20.82 -5.50
N ASP A 1015 -13.80 -19.64 -6.07
CA ASP A 1015 -13.85 -18.38 -5.32
C ASP A 1015 -15.12 -18.32 -4.43
N PRO A 1016 -14.97 -18.21 -3.09
CA PRO A 1016 -16.11 -18.23 -2.18
C PRO A 1016 -16.96 -16.97 -2.25
N VAL A 1017 -16.38 -15.81 -2.57
CA VAL A 1017 -17.10 -14.54 -2.71
C VAL A 1017 -17.98 -14.58 -3.95
N VAL A 1018 -17.44 -15.06 -5.07
CA VAL A 1018 -18.20 -15.29 -6.30
C VAL A 1018 -19.33 -16.30 -6.04
N PHE A 1019 -19.07 -17.42 -5.36
CA PHE A 1019 -20.11 -18.39 -5.01
C PHE A 1019 -21.24 -17.77 -4.17
N TYR A 1020 -20.92 -17.06 -3.09
CA TYR A 1020 -21.94 -16.46 -2.23
C TYR A 1020 -22.74 -15.35 -2.93
N VAL A 1021 -22.11 -14.52 -3.77
CA VAL A 1021 -22.80 -13.44 -4.49
C VAL A 1021 -23.63 -13.98 -5.67
N SER A 1022 -23.03 -14.81 -6.53
CA SER A 1022 -23.65 -15.23 -7.80
C SER A 1022 -24.56 -16.46 -7.70
N CYS A 1023 -24.30 -17.40 -6.78
CA CYS A 1023 -25.17 -18.54 -6.53
C CYS A 1023 -26.12 -18.27 -5.35
N ALA A 1024 -25.60 -18.07 -4.14
CA ALA A 1024 -26.43 -18.04 -2.93
C ALA A 1024 -27.31 -16.78 -2.84
N GLY A 1025 -26.76 -15.60 -3.09
CA GLY A 1025 -27.50 -14.33 -3.11
C GLY A 1025 -28.56 -14.29 -4.21
N TYR A 1026 -28.20 -14.73 -5.43
CA TYR A 1026 -29.11 -14.83 -6.56
C TYR A 1026 -30.26 -15.82 -6.29
N PHE A 1027 -29.95 -16.99 -5.74
CA PHE A 1027 -30.95 -17.95 -5.30
C PHE A 1027 -31.87 -17.34 -4.26
N GLY A 1028 -31.33 -16.69 -3.22
CA GLY A 1028 -32.12 -16.08 -2.14
C GLY A 1028 -33.17 -15.09 -2.67
N VAL A 1029 -32.79 -14.20 -3.58
CA VAL A 1029 -33.71 -13.24 -4.23
C VAL A 1029 -34.83 -13.96 -5.00
N MET A 1030 -34.50 -14.97 -5.80
CA MET A 1030 -35.49 -15.74 -6.57
C MET A 1030 -36.37 -16.62 -5.67
N PHE A 1031 -35.82 -17.17 -4.59
CA PHE A 1031 -36.53 -18.00 -3.62
C PHE A 1031 -37.54 -17.18 -2.82
N PHE A 1032 -37.16 -16.03 -2.26
CA PHE A 1032 -38.11 -15.17 -1.54
C PHE A 1032 -39.22 -14.64 -2.46
N LEU A 1033 -38.92 -14.37 -3.74
CA LEU A 1033 -39.93 -14.08 -4.75
C LEU A 1033 -40.89 -15.27 -4.91
N ASN A 1034 -40.38 -16.48 -5.14
CA ASN A 1034 -41.21 -17.69 -5.32
C ASN A 1034 -42.06 -18.01 -4.09
N VAL A 1035 -41.51 -17.86 -2.87
CA VAL A 1035 -42.25 -18.00 -1.60
C VAL A 1035 -43.40 -17.01 -1.53
N ALA A 1036 -43.16 -15.72 -1.83
CA ALA A 1036 -44.19 -14.70 -1.83
C ALA A 1036 -45.30 -14.98 -2.87
N MET A 1037 -44.92 -15.38 -4.09
CA MET A 1037 -45.89 -15.73 -5.13
C MET A 1037 -46.69 -16.99 -4.76
N PHE A 1038 -46.05 -18.01 -4.20
CA PHE A 1038 -46.68 -19.24 -3.73
C PHE A 1038 -47.76 -18.94 -2.66
N ILE A 1039 -47.45 -18.11 -1.67
CA ILE A 1039 -48.40 -17.69 -0.63
C ILE A 1039 -49.60 -16.96 -1.27
N VAL A 1040 -49.36 -15.98 -2.14
CA VAL A 1040 -50.43 -15.22 -2.82
C VAL A 1040 -51.33 -16.14 -3.67
N VAL A 1041 -50.73 -17.09 -4.39
CA VAL A 1041 -51.47 -18.06 -5.20
C VAL A 1041 -52.28 -19.04 -4.33
N MET A 1042 -51.73 -19.53 -3.22
CA MET A 1042 -52.45 -20.43 -2.31
C MET A 1042 -53.64 -19.74 -1.65
N VAL A 1043 -53.48 -18.50 -1.15
CA VAL A 1043 -54.57 -17.69 -0.61
C VAL A 1043 -55.72 -17.55 -1.62
N GLN A 1044 -55.40 -17.37 -2.90
CA GLN A 1044 -56.40 -17.25 -3.96
C GLN A 1044 -57.03 -18.58 -4.40
N ILE A 1045 -56.29 -19.68 -4.41
CA ILE A 1045 -56.85 -21.02 -4.68
C ILE A 1045 -57.86 -21.38 -3.59
N CYS A 1046 -57.52 -21.15 -2.32
CA CYS A 1046 -58.44 -21.33 -1.19
C CYS A 1046 -59.66 -20.40 -1.30
N GLY A 1047 -59.44 -19.09 -1.51
CA GLY A 1047 -60.50 -18.09 -1.62
C GLY A 1047 -61.44 -18.29 -2.82
N ARG A 1048 -60.97 -18.93 -3.90
CA ARG A 1048 -61.78 -19.21 -5.10
C ARG A 1048 -62.56 -20.52 -5.00
N ASN A 1049 -62.05 -21.52 -4.28
CA ASN A 1049 -62.75 -22.80 -4.08
C ASN A 1049 -63.98 -22.66 -3.17
N GLY A 1050 -63.91 -21.81 -2.13
CA GLY A 1050 -64.97 -21.62 -1.12
C GLY A 1050 -66.31 -21.03 -1.58
N LYS A 1051 -66.60 -20.96 -2.89
CA LYS A 1051 -67.88 -20.46 -3.44
C LYS A 1051 -68.59 -21.42 -4.41
N ARG A 1052 -68.00 -22.56 -4.81
CA ARG A 1052 -68.66 -23.58 -5.67
C ARG A 1052 -68.04 -24.97 -5.49
N SER A 1053 -68.54 -25.77 -4.55
CA SER A 1053 -68.20 -27.21 -4.44
C SER A 1053 -69.26 -28.01 -3.68
N ASN A 1054 -70.09 -28.79 -4.39
CA ASN A 1054 -70.84 -29.90 -3.79
C ASN A 1054 -69.96 -31.15 -3.85
N ARG A 1055 -69.03 -31.28 -2.90
CA ARG A 1055 -68.08 -32.41 -2.81
C ARG A 1055 -67.90 -32.87 -1.38
N THR A 1056 -67.43 -34.11 -1.23
CA THR A 1056 -67.04 -34.64 0.08
C THR A 1056 -65.77 -33.94 0.60
N LEU A 1057 -65.64 -33.80 1.93
CA LEU A 1057 -64.45 -33.22 2.56
C LEU A 1057 -63.16 -33.94 2.12
N ARG A 1058 -63.21 -35.26 1.92
CA ARG A 1058 -62.06 -36.05 1.46
C ARG A 1058 -61.63 -35.70 0.03
N GLU A 1059 -62.57 -35.46 -0.89
CA GLU A 1059 -62.24 -34.97 -2.23
C GLU A 1059 -61.68 -33.54 -2.23
N GLU A 1060 -62.27 -32.67 -1.40
CA GLU A 1060 -61.84 -31.28 -1.25
C GLU A 1060 -60.39 -31.21 -0.75
N VAL A 1061 -60.07 -31.96 0.32
CA VAL A 1061 -58.71 -32.10 0.86
C VAL A 1061 -57.75 -32.75 -0.14
N LEU A 1062 -58.11 -33.87 -0.78
CA LEU A 1062 -57.23 -34.55 -1.74
C LEU A 1062 -56.92 -33.65 -2.95
N ARG A 1063 -57.90 -32.88 -3.44
CA ARG A 1063 -57.74 -31.93 -4.54
C ARG A 1063 -56.82 -30.77 -4.15
N ASN A 1064 -57.01 -30.20 -2.96
CA ASN A 1064 -56.19 -29.11 -2.45
C ASN A 1064 -54.75 -29.58 -2.18
N LEU A 1065 -54.55 -30.75 -1.55
CA LEU A 1065 -53.24 -31.34 -1.30
C LEU A 1065 -52.49 -31.63 -2.62
N ARG A 1066 -53.17 -32.21 -3.62
CA ARG A 1066 -52.60 -32.38 -4.97
C ARG A 1066 -52.17 -31.04 -5.59
N SER A 1067 -52.96 -29.98 -5.39
CA SER A 1067 -52.63 -28.64 -5.89
C SER A 1067 -51.45 -28.01 -5.16
N VAL A 1068 -51.32 -28.25 -3.85
CA VAL A 1068 -50.17 -27.77 -3.04
C VAL A 1068 -48.89 -28.43 -3.51
N VAL A 1069 -48.84 -29.77 -3.49
CA VAL A 1069 -47.64 -30.54 -3.87
C VAL A 1069 -47.20 -30.22 -5.31
N SER A 1070 -48.15 -30.12 -6.25
CA SER A 1070 -47.86 -29.75 -7.65
C SER A 1070 -47.19 -28.38 -7.77
N LEU A 1071 -47.57 -27.38 -6.96
CA LEU A 1071 -46.96 -26.05 -6.98
C LEU A 1071 -45.62 -25.99 -6.23
N THR A 1072 -45.46 -26.75 -5.15
CA THR A 1072 -44.21 -26.82 -4.38
C THR A 1072 -43.02 -27.23 -5.26
N PHE A 1073 -43.20 -28.24 -6.12
CA PHE A 1073 -42.16 -28.67 -7.08
C PHE A 1073 -42.01 -27.75 -8.30
N LEU A 1074 -43.12 -27.17 -8.79
CA LEU A 1074 -43.10 -26.28 -9.96
C LEU A 1074 -42.35 -24.96 -9.68
N LEU A 1075 -42.53 -24.39 -8.49
CA LEU A 1075 -41.92 -23.12 -8.08
C LEU A 1075 -40.58 -23.30 -7.34
N GLY A 1076 -40.03 -24.51 -7.30
CA GLY A 1076 -38.71 -24.81 -6.73
C GLY A 1076 -38.62 -24.66 -5.20
N MET A 1077 -39.74 -24.68 -4.48
CA MET A 1077 -39.76 -24.44 -3.03
C MET A 1077 -38.88 -25.42 -2.24
N THR A 1078 -38.67 -26.63 -2.78
CA THR A 1078 -37.79 -27.67 -2.21
C THR A 1078 -36.30 -27.31 -2.21
N TRP A 1079 -35.86 -26.38 -3.07
CA TRP A 1079 -34.48 -25.87 -3.04
C TRP A 1079 -34.20 -25.03 -1.78
N GLY A 1080 -35.24 -24.58 -1.06
CA GLY A 1080 -35.08 -23.98 0.26
C GLY A 1080 -34.37 -24.88 1.27
N PHE A 1081 -34.40 -26.20 1.09
CA PHE A 1081 -33.62 -27.12 1.94
C PHE A 1081 -32.10 -26.93 1.76
N ALA A 1082 -31.60 -26.65 0.55
CA ALA A 1082 -30.19 -26.31 0.35
C ALA A 1082 -29.82 -24.96 0.98
N PHE A 1083 -30.75 -24.00 0.98
CA PHE A 1083 -30.53 -22.69 1.60
C PHE A 1083 -30.47 -22.75 3.13
N PHE A 1084 -31.30 -23.57 3.77
CA PHE A 1084 -31.26 -23.77 5.22
C PHE A 1084 -30.25 -24.84 5.70
N ALA A 1085 -29.41 -25.37 4.80
CA ALA A 1085 -28.40 -26.40 5.08
C ALA A 1085 -27.16 -25.82 5.79
N TRP A 1086 -27.34 -25.21 6.96
CA TRP A 1086 -26.28 -24.61 7.76
C TRP A 1086 -26.40 -24.93 9.25
N GLY A 1087 -25.27 -24.92 9.95
CA GLY A 1087 -25.19 -25.33 11.36
C GLY A 1087 -25.56 -26.81 11.58
N PRO A 1088 -26.09 -27.18 12.77
CA PRO A 1088 -26.33 -28.59 13.13
C PRO A 1088 -27.44 -29.28 12.31
N LEU A 1089 -28.22 -28.54 11.52
CA LEU A 1089 -29.27 -29.08 10.66
C LEU A 1089 -28.81 -29.33 9.20
N ASN A 1090 -27.55 -29.05 8.87
CA ASN A 1090 -27.01 -29.23 7.52
C ASN A 1090 -27.17 -30.67 7.00
N ILE A 1091 -26.74 -31.69 7.73
CA ILE A 1091 -26.84 -33.11 7.30
C ILE A 1091 -28.29 -33.51 6.92
N PRO A 1092 -29.31 -33.36 7.80
CA PRO A 1092 -30.69 -33.71 7.43
C PRO A 1092 -31.24 -32.84 6.29
N PHE A 1093 -30.90 -31.55 6.21
CA PHE A 1093 -31.33 -30.70 5.11
C PHE A 1093 -30.67 -31.04 3.77
N MET A 1094 -29.40 -31.47 3.74
CA MET A 1094 -28.72 -31.95 2.54
C MET A 1094 -29.31 -33.26 2.02
N TYR A 1095 -29.69 -34.17 2.91
CA TYR A 1095 -30.45 -35.38 2.54
C TYR A 1095 -31.82 -35.03 1.95
N LEU A 1096 -32.60 -34.16 2.61
CA LEU A 1096 -33.90 -33.70 2.10
C LEU A 1096 -33.78 -32.98 0.76
N PHE A 1097 -32.81 -32.08 0.61
CA PHE A 1097 -32.50 -31.39 -0.64
C PHE A 1097 -32.21 -32.39 -1.76
N SER A 1098 -31.28 -33.33 -1.55
CA SER A 1098 -30.86 -34.29 -2.57
C SER A 1098 -32.01 -35.21 -3.00
N ILE A 1099 -32.86 -35.64 -2.06
CA ILE A 1099 -34.07 -36.43 -2.34
C ILE A 1099 -35.13 -35.60 -3.10
N PHE A 1100 -35.35 -34.33 -2.77
CA PHE A 1100 -36.37 -33.53 -3.45
C PHE A 1100 -35.90 -32.93 -4.79
N ASN A 1101 -34.60 -32.69 -4.97
CA ASN A 1101 -33.99 -32.26 -6.22
C ASN A 1101 -34.01 -33.40 -7.26
N SER A 1102 -33.54 -34.59 -6.86
CA SER A 1102 -33.58 -35.80 -7.69
C SER A 1102 -34.99 -36.16 -8.17
N LEU A 1103 -36.01 -35.96 -7.33
CA LEU A 1103 -37.39 -36.22 -7.69
C LEU A 1103 -38.09 -35.05 -8.43
N GLN A 1104 -37.44 -33.88 -8.61
CA GLN A 1104 -38.12 -32.70 -9.18
C GLN A 1104 -38.59 -32.94 -10.63
N GLY A 1105 -37.75 -33.49 -11.51
CA GLY A 1105 -38.13 -33.84 -12.88
C GLY A 1105 -39.24 -34.90 -12.95
N LEU A 1106 -39.21 -35.87 -12.02
CA LEU A 1106 -40.26 -36.89 -11.88
C LEU A 1106 -41.59 -36.26 -11.44
N PHE A 1107 -41.62 -35.40 -10.42
CA PHE A 1107 -42.86 -34.77 -9.97
C PHE A 1107 -43.44 -33.79 -11.00
N ILE A 1108 -42.58 -33.07 -11.73
CA ILE A 1108 -43.00 -32.26 -12.89
C ILE A 1108 -43.66 -33.15 -13.95
N PHE A 1109 -43.04 -34.27 -14.33
CA PHE A 1109 -43.64 -35.24 -15.25
C PHE A 1109 -44.97 -35.80 -14.72
N ILE A 1110 -45.03 -36.23 -13.45
CA ILE A 1110 -46.25 -36.78 -12.86
C ILE A 1110 -47.39 -35.77 -12.92
N PHE A 1111 -47.23 -34.58 -12.32
CA PHE A 1111 -48.36 -33.64 -12.20
C PHE A 1111 -48.67 -32.87 -13.49
N HIS A 1112 -47.64 -32.46 -14.25
CA HIS A 1112 -47.80 -31.60 -15.43
C HIS A 1112 -47.75 -32.34 -16.76
N CYS A 1113 -47.40 -33.63 -16.77
CA CYS A 1113 -47.48 -34.50 -17.94
C CYS A 1113 -48.50 -35.64 -17.72
N ALA A 1114 -48.15 -36.67 -16.95
CA ALA A 1114 -48.92 -37.91 -16.83
C ALA A 1114 -50.32 -37.75 -16.20
N MET A 1115 -50.50 -36.85 -15.23
CA MET A 1115 -51.79 -36.59 -14.55
C MET A 1115 -52.58 -35.40 -15.14
N LYS A 1116 -52.08 -34.74 -16.19
CA LYS A 1116 -52.72 -33.55 -16.80
C LYS A 1116 -53.68 -33.98 -17.91
N GLU A 1117 -54.97 -33.73 -17.72
CA GLU A 1117 -56.06 -34.25 -18.57
C GLU A 1117 -55.85 -33.97 -20.08
N ASN A 1118 -55.41 -32.76 -20.44
CA ASN A 1118 -55.14 -32.39 -21.84
C ASN A 1118 -54.03 -33.23 -22.48
N VAL A 1119 -53.02 -33.63 -21.70
CA VAL A 1119 -51.91 -34.49 -22.12
C VAL A 1119 -52.38 -35.94 -22.25
N GLN A 1120 -53.08 -36.45 -21.22
CA GLN A 1120 -53.71 -37.77 -21.26
C GLN A 1120 -54.64 -37.94 -22.48
N LYS A 1121 -55.42 -36.91 -22.83
CA LYS A 1121 -56.26 -36.88 -24.05
C LYS A 1121 -55.42 -37.06 -25.32
N GLN A 1122 -54.24 -36.41 -25.44
CA GLN A 1122 -53.40 -36.58 -26.63
C GLN A 1122 -52.67 -37.93 -26.65
N TRP A 1123 -52.16 -38.41 -25.51
CA TRP A 1123 -51.56 -39.74 -25.41
C TRP A 1123 -52.56 -40.85 -25.79
N ARG A 1124 -53.79 -40.79 -25.26
CA ARG A 1124 -54.87 -41.71 -25.63
C ARG A 1124 -55.33 -41.58 -27.09
N ARG A 1125 -54.99 -40.51 -27.81
CA ARG A 1125 -55.35 -40.30 -29.22
C ARG A 1125 -54.25 -40.75 -30.19
N HIS A 1126 -52.97 -40.63 -29.82
CA HIS A 1126 -51.83 -40.86 -30.71
C HIS A 1126 -50.89 -42.01 -30.30
N LEU A 1127 -50.84 -42.39 -29.02
CA LEU A 1127 -49.95 -43.45 -28.50
C LEU A 1127 -50.70 -44.73 -28.13
N CYS A 1128 -51.96 -44.63 -27.68
CA CYS A 1128 -52.76 -45.81 -27.35
C CYS A 1128 -53.36 -46.47 -28.61
N CYS A 1129 -53.15 -47.78 -28.74
CA CYS A 1129 -53.80 -48.62 -29.76
C CYS A 1129 -54.97 -49.44 -29.18
N GLY A 1130 -55.81 -49.98 -30.06
CA GLY A 1130 -56.94 -50.83 -29.70
C GLY A 1130 -57.98 -50.14 -28.80
N ARG A 1131 -58.52 -50.89 -27.82
CA ARG A 1131 -59.64 -50.47 -26.93
C ARG A 1131 -59.35 -49.22 -26.08
N PHE A 1132 -58.10 -48.80 -25.98
CA PHE A 1132 -57.69 -47.61 -25.21
C PHE A 1132 -57.59 -46.32 -26.03
N ARG A 1133 -57.75 -46.39 -27.36
CA ARG A 1133 -57.68 -45.20 -28.22
C ARG A 1133 -58.95 -44.34 -28.11
N LEU A 1134 -58.80 -43.05 -27.86
CA LEU A 1134 -59.93 -42.09 -27.97
C LEU A 1134 -60.29 -41.86 -29.44
N ALA A 1135 -61.59 -41.82 -29.74
CA ALA A 1135 -62.08 -41.43 -31.05
C ALA A 1135 -61.85 -39.94 -31.34
N ASP A 1136 -61.70 -39.57 -32.61
CA ASP A 1136 -61.28 -38.22 -32.99
C ASP A 1136 -62.31 -37.10 -32.73
N ASN A 1137 -63.59 -37.46 -32.63
CA ASN A 1137 -64.74 -36.54 -32.62
C ASN A 1137 -65.44 -36.52 -31.25
N SER A 1138 -64.95 -35.71 -30.29
CA SER A 1138 -65.58 -35.59 -28.97
C SER A 1138 -65.53 -34.18 -28.31
N ASP A 1139 -65.14 -33.13 -29.03
CA ASP A 1139 -65.02 -31.76 -28.50
C ASP A 1139 -65.63 -30.73 -29.49
N TRP A 1140 -66.90 -30.94 -29.88
CA TRP A 1140 -67.82 -29.89 -30.36
C TRP A 1140 -69.23 -30.15 -29.82
N SER A 1141 -70.05 -29.11 -29.71
CA SER A 1141 -71.44 -29.14 -29.18
C SER A 1141 -71.65 -29.68 -27.76
N LYS A 1142 -71.30 -28.87 -26.75
CA LYS A 1142 -72.07 -28.78 -25.48
C LYS A 1142 -72.48 -27.33 -25.17
N THR A 1143 -73.17 -26.71 -26.13
CA THR A 1143 -73.87 -25.41 -25.95
C THR A 1143 -75.12 -25.36 -26.83
N ALA A 1144 -76.00 -26.36 -26.67
CA ALA A 1144 -77.36 -26.39 -27.20
C ALA A 1144 -78.22 -27.27 -26.28
N THR A 1145 -79.54 -27.04 -26.27
CA THR A 1145 -80.57 -27.84 -25.58
C THR A 1145 -80.24 -28.29 -24.16
N ASN A 1146 -80.52 -27.40 -23.22
CA ASN A 1146 -81.12 -27.79 -21.94
C ASN A 1146 -82.58 -28.26 -22.18
N ILE A 1147 -83.29 -28.67 -21.12
CA ILE A 1147 -84.73 -29.05 -21.07
C ILE A 1147 -85.03 -30.54 -21.39
N ILE A 1148 -85.94 -31.14 -20.59
CA ILE A 1148 -86.56 -32.49 -20.64
C ILE A 1148 -85.82 -33.68 -19.94
N LYS A 1149 -86.47 -34.18 -18.88
CA LYS A 1149 -86.51 -35.51 -18.21
C LYS A 1149 -85.26 -36.45 -18.18
N LYS A 1150 -84.81 -36.73 -16.95
CA LYS A 1150 -85.05 -37.97 -16.15
C LYS A 1150 -85.02 -39.37 -16.86
N SER A 1151 -84.29 -40.29 -16.20
CA SER A 1151 -84.39 -41.78 -16.15
C SER A 1151 -83.81 -42.71 -17.26
N SER A 1152 -83.43 -43.91 -16.80
CA SER A 1152 -83.18 -45.22 -17.47
C SER A 1152 -82.04 -45.39 -18.48
N ASP A 1153 -80.94 -45.99 -17.99
CA ASP A 1153 -80.45 -47.36 -18.31
C ASP A 1153 -80.23 -47.88 -19.76
N ASN A 1154 -79.04 -48.51 -19.90
CA ASN A 1154 -78.71 -49.72 -20.67
C ASN A 1154 -78.48 -49.73 -22.20
N LEU A 1155 -77.68 -50.74 -22.58
CA LEU A 1155 -77.49 -51.35 -23.92
C LEU A 1155 -76.61 -50.62 -24.96
N GLY A 1156 -76.05 -51.38 -25.93
CA GLY A 1156 -75.54 -50.81 -27.21
C GLY A 1156 -74.16 -51.28 -27.71
N LYS A 1157 -74.05 -52.51 -28.22
CA LYS A 1157 -72.85 -53.10 -28.85
C LYS A 1157 -72.40 -52.42 -30.18
N SER A 1158 -71.07 -52.30 -30.36
CA SER A 1158 -70.25 -52.79 -31.51
C SER A 1158 -70.12 -52.05 -32.88
N LEU A 1159 -68.96 -52.30 -33.52
CA LEU A 1159 -68.59 -52.22 -34.97
C LEU A 1159 -68.56 -50.81 -35.65
N SER A 1160 -67.88 -50.56 -36.79
CA SER A 1160 -66.57 -51.01 -37.35
C SER A 1160 -66.21 -50.21 -38.64
N SER A 1161 -65.01 -50.40 -39.23
CA SER A 1161 -64.56 -49.88 -40.55
C SER A 1161 -64.27 -48.34 -40.60
N SER A 1162 -63.14 -47.83 -41.15
CA SER A 1162 -62.67 -47.67 -42.57
C SER A 1162 -63.40 -46.53 -43.33
N SER A 1163 -62.80 -45.69 -44.20
CA SER A 1163 -61.53 -45.79 -44.96
C SER A 1163 -61.08 -44.45 -45.61
N ILE A 1164 -59.82 -44.38 -46.08
CA ILE A 1164 -59.31 -43.72 -47.33
C ILE A 1164 -59.56 -42.22 -47.64
N GLY A 1165 -58.48 -41.52 -48.03
CA GLY A 1165 -58.45 -40.40 -49.01
C GLY A 1165 -58.24 -38.97 -48.47
N SER A 1166 -57.65 -37.99 -49.19
CA SER A 1166 -56.53 -37.98 -50.17
C SER A 1166 -56.27 -36.54 -50.70
N ASN A 1167 -55.00 -36.09 -50.70
CA ASN A 1167 -54.39 -35.03 -51.53
C ASN A 1167 -54.84 -33.54 -51.47
N SER A 1168 -53.91 -32.70 -51.97
CA SER A 1168 -54.01 -31.29 -52.45
C SER A 1168 -54.01 -30.16 -51.41
N THR A 1169 -53.38 -28.99 -51.60
CA THR A 1169 -52.24 -28.52 -52.46
C THR A 1169 -51.74 -27.16 -51.95
N TYR A 1170 -50.57 -26.70 -52.43
CA TYR A 1170 -50.13 -25.30 -52.68
C TYR A 1170 -51.17 -24.15 -52.49
N LEU A 1171 -50.84 -22.93 -52.06
CA LEU A 1171 -49.78 -22.04 -52.60
C LEU A 1171 -49.44 -20.86 -51.62
N THR A 1172 -48.78 -19.78 -52.09
CA THR A 1172 -48.06 -18.79 -51.26
C THR A 1172 -48.33 -17.30 -51.58
N SER A 1173 -48.07 -16.44 -50.57
CA SER A 1173 -47.50 -15.07 -50.66
C SER A 1173 -48.40 -13.83 -50.93
N LYS A 1174 -48.07 -12.75 -50.17
CA LYS A 1174 -48.10 -11.28 -50.46
C LYS A 1174 -49.33 -10.70 -51.23
N SER A 1175 -49.95 -9.57 -50.81
CA SER A 1175 -49.29 -8.24 -50.84
C SER A 1175 -50.12 -7.05 -50.29
N LYS A 1176 -49.41 -5.96 -49.93
CA LYS A 1176 -49.71 -4.50 -50.10
C LYS A 1176 -51.14 -3.90 -49.89
N SER A 1177 -51.23 -3.08 -48.81
CA SER A 1177 -51.56 -1.63 -48.81
C SER A 1177 -52.98 -1.09 -49.14
N SER A 1178 -53.14 0.24 -48.96
CA SER A 1178 -54.36 1.07 -49.15
C SER A 1178 -55.42 0.95 -48.04
N SER A 1179 -56.24 1.95 -47.68
CA SER A 1179 -56.24 3.40 -48.01
C SER A 1179 -57.27 4.20 -47.16
N THR A 1180 -57.03 5.52 -46.96
CA THR A 1180 -57.96 6.71 -46.99
C THR A 1180 -59.44 6.63 -46.52
N THR A 1181 -60.14 7.65 -45.97
CA THR A 1181 -59.92 9.06 -45.51
C THR A 1181 -61.25 9.66 -44.95
N TYR A 1182 -61.20 10.84 -44.28
CA TYR A 1182 -62.34 11.77 -43.95
C TYR A 1182 -63.41 11.25 -42.96
N PHE A 1183 -64.25 12.06 -42.26
CA PHE A 1183 -64.45 13.53 -42.08
C PHE A 1183 -64.16 13.91 -40.59
N LYS A 1184 -63.68 15.09 -40.14
CA LYS A 1184 -63.98 16.53 -40.39
C LYS A 1184 -65.15 17.13 -39.58
N ARG A 1185 -64.88 17.73 -38.40
CA ARG A 1185 -65.52 19.01 -37.97
C ARG A 1185 -64.81 19.76 -36.80
N ASN A 1186 -64.66 21.06 -37.00
CA ASN A 1186 -64.55 22.24 -36.11
C ASN A 1186 -65.36 22.19 -34.78
N SER A 1187 -65.20 23.08 -33.77
CA SER A 1187 -64.18 24.09 -33.33
C SER A 1187 -64.74 24.90 -32.12
N HIS A 1188 -63.92 25.68 -31.38
CA HIS A 1188 -64.31 26.61 -30.27
C HIS A 1188 -64.88 25.92 -28.98
N SER A 1189 -64.86 26.51 -27.78
CA SER A 1189 -64.04 27.61 -27.18
C SER A 1189 -64.24 27.67 -25.65
N ASP A 1190 -63.22 28.14 -24.93
CA ASP A 1190 -63.19 28.92 -23.67
C ASP A 1190 -64.10 28.61 -22.45
N ASN A 1191 -63.43 28.35 -21.31
CA ASN A 1191 -63.68 28.79 -19.92
C ASN A 1191 -65.12 29.05 -19.41
N PHE A 1192 -65.58 28.27 -18.40
CA PHE A 1192 -65.54 28.66 -16.97
C PHE A 1192 -66.29 27.66 -16.06
N SER A 1193 -65.59 27.01 -15.13
CA SER A 1193 -66.00 26.69 -13.73
C SER A 1193 -64.85 26.04 -12.96
#